data_AF-A0A1G8ZS06-F1
#
_entry.id   AF-A0A1G8ZS06-F1
#
_cell.length_a   1.000
_cell.length_b   1.000
_cell.length_c   1.000
_cell.angle_alpha   90.00
_cell.angle_beta   90.00
_cell.angle_gamma   90.00
#
_symmetry.space_group_name_H-M   'P 1'
#
loop_
_entity.id
_entity.type
_entity.pdbx_description
1 polymer ?
#
loop_
_entity_poly.entity_id
_entity_poly.type
_entity_poly.pdbx_seq_one_letter_code
_entity_poly.pdbx_strand_id
1 'polypeptide(L)'
;MPRKAGAVATAALLLPLVAAAPSGQQAPQSRLQSAFGAAAAEYQVPQSVLLGVAYLQSRWDGHGGAPSVAGGYGPMHLTDAATALKAEAPHHGHGDEDARGDSSRPARVPEAKLPDASELPDRLKTLTRAAELTGISPEQLRTDPAANLRGGAALLAEAQKKAGKPLSDDPSDWYGAIAAYSGADDKATAASYANEVMAVIRDGAARTTDSGDRVTLAATEAATPDAAQLEGLGLRRAAEGATDCPPTVSCEWIPAPYEEFGEGDYGNHDKANRPVDQSIDYIVVHDTEGRWDTVLKLVQDPTYVSWQYSLRATDGHIAQHLKLKDVGWHAGNWYINSKSIGLEHEGFLTQPDTWYTEAMYRSSARLVKYLAKRYDIPLNRQHILGHDTVPGPTTANIRQMHTDPGPYWDWQHYFTLLGKPFHRSAPPSGGLVTILPEYEEHTPEFTGCTKAGEKCPAHGSSAVRLYTEPRKDAPLIKDIGLRPDGSPSTIGVNDLGSRVSTGQQYAVAERRGDWTAIWYLGQKAWFENPKKQPTAVDAAGTVITPKAGRAEVPVYGRAYPEAAAYEGTGIPPQPVSPLPYKLLAGQEYAVGGKTPGEYYFAPVFDTSGHKVVRGKDEYYEIQFGHRVAFVRAADVEVKSSRG
;
A
#
# COMPACT_ATOMS: atom_id res chain seq x y z
N MET A 1 84.34 -27.41 -27.38
CA MET A 1 83.12 -27.43 -28.22
C MET A 1 81.92 -27.62 -27.30
N PRO A 2 80.98 -26.66 -27.25
CA PRO A 2 79.58 -27.09 -27.27
C PRO A 2 78.67 -26.20 -28.12
N ARG A 3 77.66 -26.88 -28.70
CA ARG A 3 76.70 -26.42 -29.70
C ARG A 3 75.68 -25.44 -29.10
N LYS A 4 75.44 -24.32 -29.79
CA LYS A 4 74.28 -23.44 -29.58
C LYS A 4 73.25 -23.70 -30.67
N ALA A 5 72.00 -23.99 -30.29
CA ALA A 5 70.85 -24.01 -31.17
C ALA A 5 70.30 -22.58 -31.30
N GLY A 6 70.07 -22.13 -32.54
CA GLY A 6 69.58 -20.79 -32.86
C GLY A 6 68.05 -20.73 -32.92
N ALA A 7 67.50 -19.65 -32.37
CA ALA A 7 66.09 -19.28 -32.46
C ALA A 7 65.81 -18.57 -33.80
N VAL A 8 64.65 -18.87 -34.40
CA VAL A 8 64.11 -18.14 -35.56
C VAL A 8 62.93 -17.30 -35.08
N ALA A 9 63.03 -15.99 -35.25
CA ALA A 9 61.98 -15.01 -34.96
C ALA A 9 61.16 -14.74 -36.23
N THR A 10 59.84 -14.87 -36.14
CA THR A 10 58.88 -14.48 -37.18
C THR A 10 58.33 -13.08 -36.88
N ALA A 11 58.50 -12.16 -37.83
CA ALA A 11 57.93 -10.82 -37.80
C ALA A 11 56.45 -10.86 -38.23
N ALA A 12 55.56 -10.29 -37.41
CA ALA A 12 54.15 -10.08 -37.75
C ALA A 12 53.91 -8.61 -38.15
N LEU A 13 53.38 -8.41 -39.35
CA LEU A 13 52.90 -7.12 -39.87
C LEU A 13 51.59 -6.74 -39.16
N LEU A 14 51.55 -5.56 -38.54
CA LEU A 14 50.34 -4.92 -38.00
C LEU A 14 49.74 -4.00 -39.07
N LEU A 15 48.51 -4.30 -39.51
CA LEU A 15 47.64 -3.39 -40.27
C LEU A 15 46.64 -2.74 -39.30
N PRO A 16 46.37 -1.42 -39.38
CA PRO A 16 45.37 -0.78 -38.55
C PRO A 16 43.96 -1.03 -39.12
N LEU A 17 43.17 -1.84 -38.42
CA LEU A 17 41.73 -1.97 -38.65
C LEU A 17 41.03 -0.75 -38.04
N VAL A 18 40.61 0.19 -38.88
CA VAL A 18 39.61 1.22 -38.50
C VAL A 18 38.26 0.50 -38.40
N ALA A 19 37.86 0.15 -37.18
CA ALA A 19 36.52 -0.35 -36.90
C ALA A 19 35.54 0.83 -36.99
N ALA A 20 34.72 0.86 -38.04
CA ALA A 20 33.53 1.69 -38.05
C ALA A 20 32.59 1.20 -36.94
N ALA A 21 32.34 2.06 -35.95
CA ALA A 21 31.31 1.78 -34.94
C ALA A 21 29.96 1.61 -35.65
N PRO A 22 29.14 0.60 -35.29
CA PRO A 22 27.79 0.53 -35.80
C PRO A 22 27.06 1.77 -35.27
N SER A 23 26.62 2.63 -36.17
CA SER A 23 25.65 3.69 -35.89
C SER A 23 24.46 3.04 -35.20
N GLY A 24 24.30 3.31 -33.90
CA GLY A 24 23.21 2.78 -33.10
C GLY A 24 21.89 3.20 -33.70
N GLN A 25 21.19 2.27 -34.35
CA GLN A 25 19.81 2.44 -34.73
C GLN A 25 19.01 2.61 -33.44
N GLN A 26 18.55 3.84 -33.21
CA GLN A 26 17.62 4.16 -32.14
C GLN A 26 16.41 3.25 -32.29
N ALA A 27 16.09 2.45 -31.27
CA ALA A 27 14.91 1.59 -31.30
C ALA A 27 13.68 2.43 -31.70
N PRO A 28 12.76 1.91 -32.53
CA PRO A 28 11.58 2.67 -32.94
C PRO A 28 10.86 3.18 -31.69
N GLN A 29 10.66 4.51 -31.62
CA GLN A 29 9.92 5.14 -30.53
C GLN A 29 8.51 4.56 -30.48
N SER A 30 8.02 4.26 -29.28
CA SER A 30 6.65 3.77 -29.08
C SER A 30 5.63 4.82 -29.56
N ARG A 31 4.41 4.37 -29.87
CA ARG A 31 3.32 5.26 -30.29
C ARG A 31 3.04 6.30 -29.21
N LEU A 32 3.05 5.86 -27.94
CA LEU A 32 2.83 6.73 -26.80
C LEU A 32 3.96 7.75 -26.61
N GLN A 33 5.24 7.37 -26.74
CA GLN A 33 6.36 8.31 -26.69
C GLN A 33 6.24 9.41 -27.76
N SER A 34 5.80 9.04 -28.97
CA SER A 34 5.56 10.00 -30.06
C SER A 34 4.40 10.95 -29.74
N ALA A 35 3.34 10.45 -29.09
CA ALA A 35 2.19 11.26 -28.68
C ALA A 35 2.57 12.31 -27.63
N PHE A 36 3.47 11.99 -26.68
CA PHE A 36 4.04 12.98 -25.76
C PHE A 36 4.74 14.12 -26.52
N GLY A 37 5.56 13.79 -27.52
CA GLY A 37 6.26 14.80 -28.32
C GLY A 37 5.30 15.68 -29.13
N ALA A 38 4.25 15.09 -29.70
CA ALA A 38 3.23 15.82 -30.46
C ALA A 38 2.42 16.78 -29.59
N ALA A 39 1.92 16.33 -28.42
CA ALA A 39 1.17 17.17 -27.50
C ALA A 39 2.05 18.30 -26.91
N ALA A 40 3.31 17.99 -26.56
CA ALA A 40 4.28 18.98 -26.11
C ALA A 40 4.50 20.09 -27.14
N ALA A 41 4.71 19.72 -28.41
CA ALA A 41 4.91 20.68 -29.50
C ALA A 41 3.66 21.53 -29.79
N GLU A 42 2.47 20.92 -29.77
CA GLU A 42 1.19 21.61 -30.04
C GLU A 42 0.91 22.72 -29.01
N TYR A 43 1.13 22.43 -27.73
CA TYR A 43 0.83 23.36 -26.63
C TYR A 43 2.04 24.14 -26.12
N GLN A 44 3.22 23.94 -26.75
CA GLN A 44 4.50 24.56 -26.38
C GLN A 44 4.83 24.33 -24.90
N VAL A 45 4.60 23.11 -24.42
CA VAL A 45 4.99 22.64 -23.09
C VAL A 45 6.25 21.79 -23.27
N PRO A 46 7.31 21.93 -22.44
CA PRO A 46 8.46 21.04 -22.50
C PRO A 46 8.02 19.58 -22.38
N GLN A 47 8.49 18.72 -23.28
CA GLN A 47 8.11 17.30 -23.25
C GLN A 47 8.47 16.64 -21.91
N SER A 48 9.56 17.09 -21.27
CA SER A 48 9.96 16.64 -19.94
C SER A 48 8.93 16.98 -18.86
N VAL A 49 8.32 18.18 -18.90
CA VAL A 49 7.24 18.57 -17.98
C VAL A 49 6.02 17.68 -18.17
N LEU A 50 5.60 17.44 -19.42
CA LEU A 50 4.45 16.60 -19.72
C LEU A 50 4.68 15.14 -19.25
N LEU A 51 5.87 14.59 -19.54
CA LEU A 51 6.28 13.26 -19.07
C LEU A 51 6.36 13.20 -17.54
N GLY A 52 6.93 14.21 -16.87
CA GLY A 52 7.08 14.25 -15.42
C GLY A 52 5.74 14.30 -14.69
N VAL A 53 4.81 15.14 -15.15
CA VAL A 53 3.43 15.21 -14.64
C VAL A 53 2.71 13.89 -14.86
N ALA A 54 2.72 13.36 -16.09
CA ALA A 54 2.08 12.08 -16.41
C ALA A 54 2.64 10.92 -15.60
N TYR A 55 3.94 10.94 -15.28
CA TYR A 55 4.57 9.91 -14.47
C TYR A 55 4.03 9.89 -13.04
N LEU A 56 3.90 11.05 -12.38
CA LEU A 56 3.32 11.11 -11.04
C LEU A 56 1.83 10.85 -10.99
N GLN A 57 1.15 11.13 -12.09
CA GLN A 57 -0.26 10.88 -12.18
C GLN A 57 -0.52 9.38 -12.34
N SER A 58 0.09 8.71 -13.33
CA SER A 58 -0.28 7.35 -13.76
C SER A 58 0.90 6.40 -14.03
N ARG A 59 2.15 6.85 -13.84
CA ARG A 59 3.36 6.15 -14.36
C ARG A 59 3.30 5.91 -15.87
N TRP A 60 2.60 6.82 -16.58
CA TRP A 60 2.30 6.83 -18.02
C TRP A 60 1.24 5.83 -18.50
N ASP A 61 0.58 5.12 -17.59
CA ASP A 61 -0.41 4.11 -17.95
C ASP A 61 -1.73 4.73 -18.45
N GLY A 62 -2.37 4.02 -19.38
CA GLY A 62 -3.68 4.40 -19.92
C GLY A 62 -4.84 3.76 -19.15
N HIS A 63 -4.57 2.69 -18.39
CA HIS A 63 -5.49 1.88 -17.60
C HIS A 63 -6.71 1.40 -18.40
N GLY A 64 -6.55 1.15 -19.70
CA GLY A 64 -7.63 0.75 -20.59
C GLY A 64 -8.82 1.73 -20.65
N GLY A 65 -8.63 2.99 -20.24
CA GLY A 65 -9.70 3.98 -20.12
C GLY A 65 -10.54 3.90 -18.83
N ALA A 66 -10.11 3.08 -17.86
CA ALA A 66 -10.72 3.05 -16.54
C ALA A 66 -10.32 4.27 -15.68
N PRO A 67 -11.22 4.75 -14.81
CA PRO A 67 -10.90 5.82 -13.87
C PRO A 67 -10.01 5.30 -12.73
N SER A 68 -9.09 6.13 -12.23
CA SER A 68 -8.47 5.96 -10.90
C SER A 68 -9.49 6.03 -9.76
N VAL A 69 -9.04 5.77 -8.53
CA VAL A 69 -9.84 5.97 -7.30
C VAL A 69 -10.39 7.41 -7.15
N ALA A 70 -9.68 8.42 -7.68
CA ALA A 70 -10.13 9.81 -7.69
C ALA A 70 -10.97 10.21 -8.93
N GLY A 71 -11.29 9.27 -9.83
CA GLY A 71 -12.02 9.56 -11.06
C GLY A 71 -11.19 10.20 -12.17
N GLY A 72 -9.86 10.17 -12.08
CA GLY A 72 -8.93 10.56 -13.15
C GLY A 72 -8.72 9.49 -14.21
N TYR A 73 -8.59 9.88 -15.48
CA TYR A 73 -8.44 8.99 -16.63
C TYR A 73 -7.11 9.22 -17.37
N GLY A 74 -6.56 8.13 -17.93
CA GLY A 74 -5.40 8.15 -18.83
C GLY A 74 -4.10 8.69 -18.22
N PRO A 75 -3.05 8.87 -19.05
CA PRO A 75 -1.72 9.19 -18.56
C PRO A 75 -1.62 10.48 -17.75
N MET A 76 -2.47 11.46 -18.06
CA MET A 76 -2.49 12.77 -17.40
C MET A 76 -3.46 12.84 -16.22
N HIS A 77 -4.18 11.76 -15.90
CA HIS A 77 -5.20 11.71 -14.83
C HIS A 77 -6.21 12.86 -14.93
N LEU A 78 -6.83 13.00 -16.10
CA LEU A 78 -7.87 14.00 -16.29
C LEU A 78 -9.13 13.56 -15.53
N THR A 79 -9.52 14.32 -14.50
CA THR A 79 -10.59 13.97 -13.56
C THR A 79 -11.99 14.28 -14.08
N ASP A 80 -12.86 13.26 -14.02
CA ASP A 80 -14.30 13.34 -14.21
C ASP A 80 -14.99 12.40 -13.21
N ALA A 81 -14.98 12.84 -11.94
CA ALA A 81 -15.54 12.06 -10.85
C ALA A 81 -17.06 11.88 -10.97
N ALA A 82 -17.79 12.80 -11.62
CA ALA A 82 -19.23 12.66 -11.81
C ALA A 82 -19.59 11.47 -12.70
N THR A 83 -18.81 11.21 -13.75
CA THR A 83 -18.98 10.02 -14.59
C THR A 83 -18.50 8.77 -13.86
N ALA A 84 -17.35 8.84 -13.17
CA ALA A 84 -16.84 7.71 -12.39
C ALA A 84 -17.87 7.25 -11.34
N LEU A 85 -18.44 8.16 -10.55
CA LEU A 85 -19.47 7.89 -9.54
C LEU A 85 -20.74 7.24 -10.10
N LYS A 86 -21.13 7.54 -11.34
CA LYS A 86 -22.29 6.88 -11.98
C LYS A 86 -21.99 5.45 -12.40
N ALA A 87 -20.73 5.13 -12.63
CA ALA A 87 -20.27 3.79 -12.96
C ALA A 87 -19.99 2.94 -11.71
N GLU A 88 -19.94 3.54 -10.53
CA GLU A 88 -19.72 2.84 -9.28
C GLU A 88 -20.96 2.05 -8.84
N ALA A 89 -20.75 0.80 -8.43
CA ALA A 89 -21.76 0.04 -7.71
C ALA A 89 -21.84 0.50 -6.24
N PRO A 90 -22.95 0.26 -5.55
CA PRO A 90 -23.06 0.52 -4.12
C PRO A 90 -21.95 -0.22 -3.37
N HIS A 91 -21.12 0.53 -2.66
CA HIS A 91 -20.06 -0.02 -1.83
C HIS A 91 -20.64 -0.67 -0.58
N HIS A 92 -20.17 -1.89 -0.28
CA HIS A 92 -20.45 -2.54 1.00
C HIS A 92 -19.50 -1.98 2.04
N GLY A 93 -19.92 -0.93 2.76
CA GLY A 93 -19.32 -0.64 4.06
C GLY A 93 -19.60 -1.84 4.98
N HIS A 94 -18.60 -2.67 5.25
CA HIS A 94 -18.72 -3.74 6.23
C HIS A 94 -18.76 -3.10 7.62
N GLY A 95 -19.96 -2.73 8.07
CA GLY A 95 -20.19 -1.89 9.24
C GLY A 95 -20.76 -2.62 10.46
N ASP A 96 -20.37 -3.86 10.73
CA ASP A 96 -20.82 -4.58 11.94
C ASP A 96 -19.66 -4.87 12.93
N GLU A 97 -18.41 -4.46 12.64
CA GLU A 97 -17.27 -4.61 13.54
C GLU A 97 -17.13 -3.42 14.50
N ASP A 98 -16.73 -3.71 15.74
CA ASP A 98 -16.20 -2.68 16.65
C ASP A 98 -14.74 -2.40 16.31
N ALA A 99 -14.47 -1.27 15.65
CA ALA A 99 -13.14 -0.87 15.19
C ALA A 99 -12.08 -0.75 16.32
N ARG A 100 -12.51 -0.68 17.59
CA ARG A 100 -11.61 -0.74 18.75
C ARG A 100 -11.03 -2.14 18.92
N GLY A 101 -11.85 -3.18 18.73
CA GLY A 101 -11.48 -4.57 19.02
C GLY A 101 -11.24 -4.85 20.52
N ASP A 102 -11.79 -4.01 21.40
CA ASP A 102 -11.63 -4.09 22.86
C ASP A 102 -12.84 -4.76 23.51
N SER A 103 -12.72 -6.06 23.77
CA SER A 103 -13.75 -6.88 24.42
C SER A 103 -14.05 -6.50 25.87
N SER A 104 -13.31 -5.57 26.47
CA SER A 104 -13.56 -5.12 27.85
C SER A 104 -14.68 -4.07 27.96
N ARG A 105 -15.08 -3.47 26.84
CA ARG A 105 -16.13 -2.44 26.74
C ARG A 105 -17.32 -2.97 25.93
N PRO A 106 -18.53 -2.41 26.08
CA PRO A 106 -19.65 -2.74 25.19
C PRO A 106 -19.27 -2.47 23.74
N ALA A 107 -19.59 -3.42 22.85
CA ALA A 107 -19.27 -3.29 21.42
C ALA A 107 -19.93 -2.04 20.84
N ARG A 108 -19.17 -1.24 20.10
CA ARG A 108 -19.64 -0.05 19.40
C ARG A 108 -19.64 -0.31 17.91
N VAL A 109 -20.82 -0.23 17.29
CA VAL A 109 -20.97 -0.28 15.84
C VAL A 109 -21.19 1.16 15.38
N PRO A 110 -20.32 1.75 14.55
CA PRO A 110 -20.50 3.12 14.10
C PRO A 110 -21.80 3.27 13.28
N GLU A 111 -22.64 4.25 13.63
CA GLU A 111 -23.92 4.51 12.92
C GLU A 111 -23.79 5.55 11.78
N ALA A 112 -22.58 6.07 11.53
CA ALA A 112 -22.37 7.10 10.53
C ALA A 112 -22.56 6.55 9.11
N LYS A 113 -23.50 7.16 8.36
CA LYS A 113 -23.70 6.90 6.93
C LYS A 113 -22.71 7.74 6.12
N LEU A 114 -22.14 7.14 5.08
CA LEU A 114 -21.36 7.88 4.07
C LEU A 114 -22.24 9.00 3.45
N PRO A 115 -21.81 10.27 3.44
CA PRO A 115 -22.55 11.36 2.78
C PRO A 115 -22.57 11.25 1.25
N ASP A 116 -23.66 11.71 0.63
CA ASP A 116 -23.84 11.79 -0.83
C ASP A 116 -22.91 12.84 -1.48
N ALA A 117 -22.40 12.53 -2.68
CA ALA A 117 -21.35 13.27 -3.39
C ALA A 117 -21.83 14.53 -4.16
N SER A 118 -22.64 15.40 -3.55
CA SER A 118 -23.38 16.44 -4.31
C SER A 118 -22.67 17.76 -4.60
N GLU A 119 -21.44 18.00 -4.14
CA GLU A 119 -20.64 19.18 -4.54
C GLU A 119 -19.18 18.78 -4.79
N LEU A 120 -18.90 18.21 -5.97
CA LEU A 120 -17.52 17.81 -6.31
C LEU A 120 -16.61 19.05 -6.42
N PRO A 121 -15.41 19.03 -5.83
CA PRO A 121 -14.44 20.11 -5.95
C PRO A 121 -13.81 20.19 -7.35
N ASP A 122 -13.24 21.35 -7.70
CA ASP A 122 -12.70 21.61 -9.04
C ASP A 122 -11.58 20.65 -9.45
N ARG A 123 -10.76 20.19 -8.48
CA ARG A 123 -9.73 19.17 -8.69
C ARG A 123 -10.29 17.85 -9.26
N LEU A 124 -11.60 17.60 -9.14
CA LEU A 124 -12.28 16.41 -9.65
C LEU A 124 -13.03 16.63 -10.99
N LYS A 125 -12.80 17.78 -11.66
CA LYS A 125 -13.50 18.19 -12.90
C LYS A 125 -12.54 18.62 -14.03
N THR A 126 -11.26 18.24 -13.97
CA THR A 126 -10.24 18.75 -14.92
C THR A 126 -10.46 18.26 -16.36
N LEU A 127 -11.09 17.10 -16.56
CA LEU A 127 -11.39 16.56 -17.89
C LEU A 127 -12.36 17.45 -18.68
N THR A 128 -13.36 18.01 -18.02
CA THR A 128 -14.30 18.96 -18.64
C THR A 128 -13.56 20.19 -19.15
N ARG A 129 -12.65 20.74 -18.34
CA ARG A 129 -11.85 21.89 -18.75
C ARG A 129 -10.90 21.56 -19.91
N ALA A 130 -10.29 20.37 -19.89
CA ALA A 130 -9.47 19.89 -21.00
C ALA A 130 -10.28 19.75 -22.30
N ALA A 131 -11.52 19.27 -22.25
CA ALA A 131 -12.40 19.18 -23.42
C ALA A 131 -12.69 20.57 -24.02
N GLU A 132 -12.97 21.57 -23.17
CA GLU A 132 -13.20 22.95 -23.60
C GLU A 132 -11.96 23.58 -24.27
N LEU A 133 -10.77 23.36 -23.71
CA LEU A 133 -9.52 23.94 -24.22
C LEU A 133 -9.07 23.31 -25.55
N THR A 134 -9.37 22.02 -25.75
CA THR A 134 -8.86 21.25 -26.89
C THR A 134 -9.88 21.04 -28.00
N GLY A 135 -11.19 21.14 -27.68
CA GLY A 135 -12.28 20.74 -28.57
C GLY A 135 -12.42 19.21 -28.73
N ILE A 136 -11.67 18.42 -27.97
CA ILE A 136 -11.73 16.95 -27.97
C ILE A 136 -12.93 16.50 -27.11
N SER A 137 -13.64 15.45 -27.52
CA SER A 137 -14.79 14.97 -26.74
C SER A 137 -14.36 14.35 -25.40
N PRO A 138 -15.19 14.44 -24.35
CA PRO A 138 -14.90 13.79 -23.07
C PRO A 138 -14.63 12.28 -23.20
N GLU A 139 -15.35 11.58 -24.07
CA GLU A 139 -15.16 10.14 -24.30
C GLU A 139 -13.77 9.83 -24.84
N GLN A 140 -13.27 10.63 -25.77
CA GLN A 140 -11.92 10.47 -26.32
C GLN A 140 -10.87 10.79 -25.25
N LEU A 141 -11.06 11.83 -24.43
CA LEU A 141 -10.16 12.14 -23.32
C LEU A 141 -10.09 11.03 -22.26
N ARG A 142 -11.17 10.25 -22.07
CA ARG A 142 -11.18 9.10 -21.16
C ARG A 142 -10.48 7.86 -21.74
N THR A 143 -10.62 7.62 -23.04
CA THR A 143 -10.31 6.31 -23.65
C THR A 143 -9.09 6.29 -24.58
N ASP A 144 -8.64 7.46 -25.08
CA ASP A 144 -7.48 7.57 -25.95
C ASP A 144 -6.32 8.27 -25.21
N PRO A 145 -5.21 7.56 -24.92
CA PRO A 145 -4.04 8.15 -24.28
C PRO A 145 -3.48 9.37 -25.02
N ALA A 146 -3.49 9.41 -26.35
CA ALA A 146 -2.96 10.56 -27.10
C ALA A 146 -3.86 11.79 -26.96
N ALA A 147 -5.18 11.60 -26.96
CA ALA A 147 -6.14 12.66 -26.68
C ALA A 147 -5.99 13.19 -25.24
N ASN A 148 -5.84 12.28 -24.28
CA ASN A 148 -5.63 12.60 -22.88
C ASN A 148 -4.35 13.44 -22.66
N LEU A 149 -3.25 13.10 -23.33
CA LEU A 149 -2.00 13.87 -23.33
C LEU A 149 -2.19 15.30 -23.85
N ARG A 150 -2.95 15.48 -24.95
CA ARG A 150 -3.29 16.81 -25.48
C ARG A 150 -4.12 17.61 -24.46
N GLY A 151 -5.08 16.97 -23.80
CA GLY A 151 -5.88 17.58 -22.74
C GLY A 151 -5.04 18.07 -21.56
N GLY A 152 -4.13 17.23 -21.04
CA GLY A 152 -3.23 17.62 -19.95
C GLY A 152 -2.23 18.70 -20.34
N ALA A 153 -1.67 18.63 -21.55
CA ALA A 153 -0.78 19.68 -22.08
C ALA A 153 -1.51 21.03 -22.21
N ALA A 154 -2.77 21.02 -22.65
CA ALA A 154 -3.60 22.23 -22.73
C ALA A 154 -3.84 22.86 -21.35
N LEU A 155 -4.09 22.05 -20.32
CA LEU A 155 -4.26 22.52 -18.93
C LEU A 155 -2.98 23.15 -18.38
N LEU A 156 -1.82 22.54 -18.61
CA LEU A 156 -0.52 23.11 -18.21
C LEU A 156 -0.28 24.46 -18.90
N ALA A 157 -0.48 24.53 -20.22
CA ALA A 157 -0.30 25.75 -20.98
C ALA A 157 -1.29 26.84 -20.55
N GLU A 158 -2.53 26.47 -20.19
CA GLU A 158 -3.50 27.39 -19.61
C GLU A 158 -3.00 27.95 -18.26
N ALA A 159 -2.54 27.08 -17.37
CA ALA A 159 -2.05 27.47 -16.04
C ALA A 159 -0.86 28.45 -16.15
N GLN A 160 0.10 28.18 -17.04
CA GLN A 160 1.24 29.05 -17.30
C GLN A 160 0.80 30.45 -17.77
N LYS A 161 -0.14 30.50 -18.71
CA LYS A 161 -0.71 31.76 -19.23
C LYS A 161 -1.49 32.53 -18.15
N LYS A 162 -2.28 31.84 -17.34
CA LYS A 162 -3.03 32.46 -16.22
C LYS A 162 -2.10 33.03 -15.16
N ALA A 163 -0.94 32.42 -14.93
CA ALA A 163 0.11 32.94 -14.07
C ALA A 163 0.86 34.15 -14.66
N GLY A 164 0.51 34.60 -15.88
CA GLY A 164 1.16 35.73 -16.55
C GLY A 164 2.61 35.44 -16.96
N LYS A 165 2.99 34.16 -17.03
CA LYS A 165 4.33 33.72 -17.40
C LYS A 165 4.40 33.38 -18.90
N PRO A 166 5.54 33.63 -19.57
CA PRO A 166 5.72 33.18 -20.94
C PRO A 166 5.79 31.65 -20.99
N LEU A 167 5.49 31.09 -22.17
CA LEU A 167 5.83 29.70 -22.48
C LEU A 167 7.35 29.63 -22.66
N SER A 168 7.96 28.57 -22.15
CA SER A 168 9.42 28.38 -22.11
C SER A 168 9.77 26.93 -22.39
N ASP A 169 10.95 26.70 -22.97
CA ASP A 169 11.52 25.37 -23.15
C ASP A 169 12.22 24.85 -21.87
N ASP A 170 12.49 25.72 -20.89
CA ASP A 170 13.09 25.34 -19.61
C ASP A 170 12.01 24.74 -18.68
N PRO A 171 12.13 23.47 -18.24
CA PRO A 171 11.16 22.87 -17.33
C PRO A 171 11.00 23.64 -16.01
N SER A 172 12.03 24.33 -15.51
CA SER A 172 11.97 25.07 -14.24
C SER A 172 11.01 26.25 -14.28
N ASP A 173 10.82 26.86 -15.46
CA ASP A 173 9.88 27.97 -15.67
C ASP A 173 8.41 27.55 -15.56
N TRP A 174 8.13 26.24 -15.50
CA TRP A 174 6.78 25.67 -15.41
C TRP A 174 6.41 25.25 -13.99
N TYR A 175 7.25 25.51 -12.98
CA TYR A 175 6.99 25.09 -11.60
C TYR A 175 5.62 25.54 -11.09
N GLY A 176 5.23 26.80 -11.33
CA GLY A 176 3.91 27.32 -10.94
C GLY A 176 2.75 26.63 -11.67
N ALA A 177 2.88 26.34 -12.97
CA ALA A 177 1.87 25.64 -13.75
C ALA A 177 1.71 24.17 -13.32
N ILE A 178 2.83 23.50 -13.02
CA ILE A 178 2.84 22.13 -12.47
C ILE A 178 2.16 22.12 -11.09
N ALA A 179 2.44 23.11 -10.24
CA ALA A 179 1.82 23.23 -8.93
C ALA A 179 0.31 23.47 -9.02
N ALA A 180 -0.15 24.28 -9.99
CA ALA A 180 -1.58 24.48 -10.25
C ALA A 180 -2.26 23.23 -10.82
N TYR A 181 -1.54 22.43 -11.61
CA TYR A 181 -2.06 21.19 -12.21
C TYR A 181 -2.52 20.16 -11.16
N SER A 182 -1.87 20.13 -9.99
CA SER A 182 -2.25 19.18 -8.92
C SER A 182 -3.68 19.38 -8.40
N GLY A 183 -4.27 20.55 -8.63
CA GLY A 183 -5.58 20.91 -8.07
C GLY A 183 -5.55 21.14 -6.56
N ALA A 184 -4.37 21.21 -5.94
CA ALA A 184 -4.21 21.55 -4.55
C ALA A 184 -4.69 22.99 -4.28
N ASP A 185 -5.39 23.18 -3.17
CA ASP A 185 -5.87 24.50 -2.74
C ASP A 185 -4.87 25.23 -1.82
N ASP A 186 -3.94 24.50 -1.21
CA ASP A 186 -2.90 25.04 -0.34
C ASP A 186 -1.49 25.02 -0.95
N LYS A 187 -0.67 25.98 -0.50
CA LYS A 187 0.70 26.19 -1.01
C LYS A 187 1.64 25.02 -0.72
N ALA A 188 1.51 24.34 0.42
CA ALA A 188 2.43 23.27 0.81
C ALA A 188 2.21 22.02 -0.03
N THR A 189 0.96 21.67 -0.30
CA THR A 189 0.59 20.56 -1.19
C THR A 189 0.96 20.84 -2.63
N ALA A 190 0.62 22.02 -3.16
CA ALA A 190 1.00 22.41 -4.51
C ALA A 190 2.53 22.37 -4.71
N ALA A 191 3.29 22.87 -3.72
CA ALA A 191 4.75 22.79 -3.73
C ALA A 191 5.26 21.34 -3.66
N SER A 192 4.71 20.52 -2.76
CA SER A 192 5.13 19.11 -2.61
C SER A 192 4.95 18.33 -3.91
N TYR A 193 3.82 18.50 -4.59
CA TYR A 193 3.57 17.88 -5.88
C TYR A 193 4.55 18.37 -6.96
N ALA A 194 4.74 19.69 -7.10
CA ALA A 194 5.65 20.26 -8.09
C ALA A 194 7.12 19.90 -7.85
N ASN A 195 7.55 19.85 -6.59
CA ASN A 195 8.87 19.37 -6.19
C ASN A 195 9.11 17.93 -6.65
N GLU A 196 8.11 17.06 -6.52
CA GLU A 196 8.22 15.67 -6.95
C GLU A 196 8.28 15.57 -8.48
N VAL A 197 7.49 16.36 -9.22
CA VAL A 197 7.57 16.39 -10.69
C VAL A 197 8.97 16.83 -11.13
N MET A 198 9.51 17.89 -10.53
CA MET A 198 10.88 18.34 -10.82
C MET A 198 11.92 17.27 -10.48
N ALA A 199 11.73 16.53 -9.39
CA ALA A 199 12.62 15.44 -9.03
C ALA A 199 12.59 14.30 -10.07
N VAL A 200 11.40 13.90 -10.54
CA VAL A 200 11.26 12.89 -11.59
C VAL A 200 11.89 13.35 -12.91
N ILE A 201 11.73 14.63 -13.28
CA ILE A 201 12.37 15.19 -14.48
C ILE A 201 13.89 15.20 -14.34
N ARG A 202 14.40 15.63 -13.18
CA ARG A 202 15.83 15.70 -12.92
C ARG A 202 16.47 14.32 -12.96
N ASP A 203 15.83 13.34 -12.31
CA ASP A 203 16.40 12.00 -12.15
C ASP A 203 16.16 11.12 -13.40
N GLY A 204 15.13 11.43 -14.19
CA GLY A 204 14.70 10.64 -15.35
C GLY A 204 13.94 9.37 -14.94
N ALA A 205 13.29 8.73 -15.91
CA ALA A 205 12.57 7.47 -15.70
C ALA A 205 12.45 6.67 -17.01
N ALA A 206 12.30 5.35 -16.90
CA ALA A 206 11.95 4.50 -18.04
C ALA A 206 11.08 3.33 -17.56
N ARG A 207 10.01 3.03 -18.30
CA ARG A 207 9.06 1.96 -17.98
C ARG A 207 8.36 1.47 -19.25
N THR A 208 7.92 0.22 -19.23
CA THR A 208 6.92 -0.29 -20.18
C THR A 208 5.55 -0.14 -19.53
N THR A 209 4.63 0.53 -20.21
CA THR A 209 3.26 0.76 -19.70
C THR A 209 2.41 -0.51 -19.73
N ASP A 210 1.24 -0.43 -19.13
CA ASP A 210 0.17 -1.43 -19.18
C ASP A 210 -0.25 -1.82 -20.63
N SER A 211 -0.14 -0.88 -21.57
CA SER A 211 -0.36 -1.12 -23.01
C SER A 211 0.82 -1.78 -23.74
N GLY A 212 1.94 -2.00 -23.06
CA GLY A 212 3.18 -2.51 -23.64
C GLY A 212 4.06 -1.46 -24.32
N ASP A 213 3.72 -0.17 -24.22
CA ASP A 213 4.53 0.91 -24.79
C ASP A 213 5.73 1.21 -23.90
N ARG A 214 6.94 1.18 -24.47
CA ARG A 214 8.14 1.66 -23.77
C ARG A 214 8.16 3.19 -23.77
N VAL A 215 8.14 3.81 -22.59
CA VAL A 215 8.25 5.26 -22.40
C VAL A 215 9.53 5.59 -21.62
N THR A 216 10.17 6.69 -21.98
CA THR A 216 11.41 7.16 -21.36
C THR A 216 11.38 8.68 -21.21
N LEU A 217 11.74 9.12 -20.01
CA LEU A 217 12.03 10.49 -19.63
C LEU A 217 13.53 10.59 -19.36
N ALA A 218 14.24 11.34 -20.20
CA ALA A 218 15.66 11.61 -19.99
C ALA A 218 15.85 12.51 -18.77
N ALA A 219 16.85 12.19 -17.95
CA ALA A 219 17.28 13.02 -16.83
C ALA A 219 17.66 14.43 -17.32
N THR A 220 17.12 15.46 -16.68
CA THR A 220 17.38 16.87 -17.00
C THR A 220 17.83 17.60 -15.74
N GLU A 221 19.16 17.66 -15.51
CA GLU A 221 19.74 18.24 -14.28
C GLU A 221 19.34 19.70 -14.02
N ALA A 222 19.00 20.45 -15.09
CA ALA A 222 18.56 21.84 -15.01
C ALA A 222 17.16 22.01 -14.38
N ALA A 223 16.36 20.94 -14.24
CA ALA A 223 15.03 21.01 -13.64
C ALA A 223 15.14 21.26 -12.14
N THR A 224 14.95 22.53 -11.75
CA THR A 224 15.06 22.99 -10.37
C THR A 224 13.73 23.53 -9.86
N PRO A 225 13.32 23.19 -8.63
CA PRO A 225 12.17 23.80 -8.00
C PRO A 225 12.31 25.32 -7.83
N ASP A 226 11.25 26.06 -8.14
CA ASP A 226 11.17 27.51 -7.91
C ASP A 226 9.87 27.87 -7.18
N ALA A 227 9.91 27.77 -5.85
CA ALA A 227 8.77 28.07 -4.99
C ALA A 227 8.27 29.53 -5.08
N ALA A 228 9.05 30.46 -5.65
CA ALA A 228 8.59 31.83 -5.86
C ALA A 228 7.48 31.90 -6.93
N GLN A 229 7.37 30.93 -7.82
CA GLN A 229 6.29 30.86 -8.82
C GLN A 229 4.92 30.50 -8.23
N LEU A 230 4.87 30.09 -6.95
CA LEU A 230 3.62 29.90 -6.24
C LEU A 230 2.98 31.22 -5.83
N GLU A 231 3.75 32.32 -5.82
CA GLU A 231 3.22 33.65 -5.56
C GLU A 231 2.25 34.05 -6.68
N GLY A 232 1.05 34.49 -6.29
CA GLY A 232 0.01 34.88 -7.25
C GLY A 232 -0.92 33.75 -7.70
N LEU A 233 -0.70 32.50 -7.27
CA LEU A 233 -1.65 31.39 -7.52
C LEU A 233 -2.91 31.44 -6.63
N GLY A 234 -2.95 32.34 -5.63
CA GLY A 234 -4.09 32.48 -4.73
C GLY A 234 -4.28 31.32 -3.75
N LEU A 235 -3.26 30.49 -3.55
CA LEU A 235 -3.30 29.32 -2.69
C LEU A 235 -3.39 29.71 -1.21
N ARG A 236 -4.19 28.97 -0.44
CA ARG A 236 -4.25 29.13 1.01
C ARG A 236 -2.95 28.66 1.67
N ARG A 237 -2.71 29.10 2.90
CA ARG A 237 -1.73 28.47 3.79
C ARG A 237 -2.44 27.31 4.49
N ALA A 238 -1.85 26.12 4.46
CA ALA A 238 -2.35 24.98 5.23
C ALA A 238 -2.37 25.34 6.72
N ALA A 239 -3.33 24.80 7.48
CA ALA A 239 -3.43 25.07 8.90
C ALA A 239 -2.13 24.68 9.63
N GLU A 240 -1.60 25.59 10.45
CA GLU A 240 -0.47 25.27 11.31
C GLU A 240 -0.95 24.37 12.46
N GLY A 241 -0.24 23.26 12.65
CA GLY A 241 -0.55 22.29 13.70
C GLY A 241 0.67 21.43 14.04
N ALA A 242 0.57 20.69 15.13
CA ALA A 242 1.61 19.74 15.54
C ALA A 242 1.52 18.48 14.69
N THR A 243 1.97 18.57 13.43
CA THR A 243 2.10 17.41 12.55
C THR A 243 3.45 16.72 12.76
N ASP A 244 3.45 15.39 12.71
CA ASP A 244 4.62 14.52 12.77
C ASP A 244 4.84 13.91 11.38
N CYS A 245 5.29 14.71 10.41
CA CYS A 245 5.52 14.30 9.03
C CYS A 245 6.91 14.75 8.56
N PRO A 246 7.55 14.07 7.60
CA PRO A 246 8.82 14.55 7.06
C PRO A 246 8.59 15.85 6.27
N PRO A 247 9.59 16.76 6.19
CA PRO A 247 9.45 18.03 5.47
C PRO A 247 9.29 17.86 3.94
N THR A 248 9.47 16.65 3.43
CA THR A 248 9.38 16.28 2.01
C THR A 248 7.97 15.85 1.57
N VAL A 249 6.95 16.00 2.43
CA VAL A 249 5.54 15.79 2.08
C VAL A 249 4.71 16.98 2.55
N SER A 250 3.58 17.25 1.91
CA SER A 250 2.57 18.10 2.52
C SER A 250 1.88 17.35 3.64
N CYS A 251 1.66 18.05 4.76
CA CYS A 251 0.98 17.48 5.92
C CYS A 251 0.15 18.56 6.62
N GLU A 252 -1.16 18.43 6.58
CA GLU A 252 -2.09 19.34 7.24
C GLU A 252 -2.66 18.70 8.52
N TRP A 253 -2.84 19.51 9.56
CA TRP A 253 -3.51 19.05 10.77
C TRP A 253 -5.03 19.23 10.63
N ILE A 254 -5.77 18.12 10.57
CA ILE A 254 -7.24 18.09 10.54
C ILE A 254 -7.69 17.17 11.68
N PRO A 255 -7.91 17.65 12.90
CA PRO A 255 -8.02 16.78 14.07
C PRO A 255 -9.27 15.88 14.01
N ALA A 256 -9.10 14.62 14.42
CA ALA A 256 -10.21 13.82 14.91
C ALA A 256 -10.63 14.38 16.29
N PRO A 257 -11.90 14.79 16.50
CA PRO A 257 -12.34 15.31 17.77
C PRO A 257 -12.15 14.31 18.92
N TYR A 258 -12.06 14.86 20.13
CA TYR A 258 -12.02 14.06 21.33
C TYR A 258 -12.90 14.71 22.40
N GLU A 259 -14.16 14.31 22.41
CA GLU A 259 -15.21 14.88 23.24
C GLU A 259 -16.16 13.79 23.76
N GLU A 260 -16.82 14.10 24.87
CA GLU A 260 -17.91 13.29 25.42
C GLU A 260 -19.22 13.70 24.75
N PHE A 261 -20.06 12.72 24.39
CA PHE A 261 -21.35 12.98 23.75
C PHE A 261 -22.54 12.28 24.45
N GLY A 262 -22.34 11.78 25.67
CA GLY A 262 -23.38 11.24 26.55
C GLY A 262 -23.16 9.77 26.94
N GLU A 263 -23.89 9.28 27.95
CA GLU A 263 -23.89 7.87 28.38
C GLU A 263 -22.53 7.26 28.77
N GLY A 264 -21.53 8.10 29.04
CA GLY A 264 -20.16 7.65 29.31
C GLY A 264 -19.39 7.25 28.05
N ASP A 265 -19.91 7.55 26.85
CA ASP A 265 -19.22 7.39 25.58
C ASP A 265 -18.50 8.67 25.18
N TYR A 266 -17.39 8.48 24.47
CA TYR A 266 -16.49 9.54 24.09
C TYR A 266 -15.67 9.17 22.85
N GLY A 267 -15.28 10.22 22.12
CA GLY A 267 -14.25 10.31 21.08
C GLY A 267 -14.15 9.21 20.02
N ASN A 268 -13.20 9.42 19.11
CA ASN A 268 -12.83 8.47 18.04
C ASN A 268 -11.59 7.60 18.37
N HIS A 269 -10.95 7.83 19.52
CA HIS A 269 -9.63 7.31 19.89
C HIS A 269 -9.44 7.23 21.40
N ASP A 270 -8.32 6.70 21.88
CA ASP A 270 -7.95 6.78 23.30
C ASP A 270 -6.66 7.59 23.49
N LYS A 271 -6.65 8.47 24.49
CA LYS A 271 -5.43 9.18 24.88
C LYS A 271 -4.42 8.20 25.44
N ALA A 272 -3.16 8.33 25.05
CA ALA A 272 -2.05 7.52 25.57
C ALA A 272 -0.75 8.34 25.60
N ASN A 273 0.37 7.69 25.95
CA ASN A 273 1.69 8.30 26.04
C ASN A 273 2.75 7.50 25.26
N ARG A 274 2.39 6.99 24.08
CA ARG A 274 3.32 6.20 23.25
C ARG A 274 4.44 7.08 22.69
N PRO A 275 5.69 6.58 22.59
CA PRO A 275 6.11 5.21 22.86
C PRO A 275 6.58 4.96 24.31
N VAL A 276 6.30 5.88 25.26
CA VAL A 276 6.81 5.79 26.64
C VAL A 276 6.09 4.71 27.43
N ASP A 277 4.77 4.62 27.31
CA ASP A 277 3.95 3.63 28.01
C ASP A 277 3.87 2.29 27.28
N GLN A 278 3.82 2.28 25.95
CA GLN A 278 3.85 1.11 25.07
C GLN A 278 4.55 1.44 23.74
N SER A 279 5.29 0.49 23.16
CA SER A 279 5.96 0.68 21.87
C SER A 279 4.97 0.83 20.71
N ILE A 280 5.43 1.48 19.63
CA ILE A 280 4.72 1.49 18.35
C ILE A 280 5.49 0.54 17.43
N ASP A 281 4.90 -0.62 17.21
CA ASP A 281 5.53 -1.75 16.52
C ASP A 281 5.06 -1.88 15.06
N TYR A 282 3.92 -1.27 14.71
CA TYR A 282 3.26 -1.48 13.42
C TYR A 282 2.88 -0.19 12.71
N ILE A 283 2.83 -0.27 11.38
CA ILE A 283 2.09 0.67 10.53
C ILE A 283 1.06 -0.14 9.75
N VAL A 284 -0.22 0.26 9.81
CA VAL A 284 -1.31 -0.42 9.09
C VAL A 284 -1.74 0.46 7.92
N VAL A 285 -1.63 -0.10 6.72
CA VAL A 285 -2.10 0.47 5.46
C VAL A 285 -3.55 0.01 5.25
N HIS A 286 -4.42 0.99 5.06
CA HIS A 286 -5.82 0.80 4.72
C HIS A 286 -6.10 1.44 3.37
N ASP A 287 -7.19 0.99 2.75
CA ASP A 287 -7.95 1.85 1.85
C ASP A 287 -9.25 2.28 2.53
N THR A 288 -9.71 3.48 2.17
CA THR A 288 -10.80 4.14 2.89
C THR A 288 -12.20 3.59 2.61
N GLU A 289 -12.36 2.76 1.57
CA GLU A 289 -13.65 2.45 0.92
C GLU A 289 -14.51 3.71 0.68
N GLY A 290 -13.85 4.81 0.29
CA GLY A 290 -14.44 6.14 0.28
C GLY A 290 -13.61 7.18 -0.47
N ARG A 291 -14.22 8.36 -0.66
CA ARG A 291 -13.57 9.52 -1.30
C ARG A 291 -13.10 10.53 -0.25
N TRP A 292 -12.10 11.33 -0.60
CA TRP A 292 -11.43 12.28 0.30
C TRP A 292 -12.38 13.12 1.15
N ASP A 293 -13.33 13.82 0.53
CA ASP A 293 -14.22 14.75 1.26
C ASP A 293 -15.18 14.01 2.21
N THR A 294 -15.50 12.75 1.89
CA THR A 294 -16.29 11.88 2.76
C THR A 294 -15.46 11.38 3.93
N VAL A 295 -14.24 10.92 3.66
CA VAL A 295 -13.29 10.42 4.68
C VAL A 295 -12.96 11.51 5.71
N LEU A 296 -12.77 12.76 5.26
CA LEU A 296 -12.57 13.90 6.17
C LEU A 296 -13.79 14.18 7.06
N LYS A 297 -15.02 14.04 6.54
CA LYS A 297 -16.23 14.19 7.37
C LYS A 297 -16.34 13.09 8.41
N LEU A 298 -16.02 11.85 8.03
CA LEU A 298 -16.07 10.69 8.93
C LEU A 298 -15.07 10.83 10.08
N VAL A 299 -13.80 11.14 9.79
CA VAL A 299 -12.79 11.25 10.85
C VAL A 299 -13.03 12.45 11.79
N GLN A 300 -13.77 13.46 11.32
CA GLN A 300 -14.17 14.61 12.10
C GLN A 300 -15.52 14.42 12.83
N ASP A 301 -16.22 13.32 12.61
CA ASP A 301 -17.43 12.98 13.37
C ASP A 301 -17.01 12.37 14.72
N PRO A 302 -17.28 13.04 15.86
CA PRO A 302 -16.88 12.55 17.20
C PRO A 302 -17.49 11.18 17.55
N THR A 303 -18.57 10.78 16.87
CA THR A 303 -19.27 9.51 17.08
C THR A 303 -18.76 8.39 16.18
N TYR A 304 -17.77 8.66 15.32
CA TYR A 304 -17.15 7.67 14.44
C TYR A 304 -15.79 7.17 14.97
N VAL A 305 -15.07 6.43 14.14
CA VAL A 305 -13.74 5.88 14.44
C VAL A 305 -12.64 6.81 13.92
N SER A 306 -11.37 6.48 14.15
CA SER A 306 -10.27 7.32 13.64
C SER A 306 -8.95 6.58 13.42
N TRP A 307 -8.06 7.25 12.70
CA TRP A 307 -6.74 6.81 12.26
C TRP A 307 -5.82 8.01 12.17
N GLN A 308 -4.50 7.79 12.21
CA GLN A 308 -3.54 8.88 12.36
C GLN A 308 -3.43 9.74 11.09
N TYR A 309 -3.50 9.14 9.89
CA TYR A 309 -3.31 9.87 8.63
C TYR A 309 -4.29 9.45 7.53
N SER A 310 -4.84 10.42 6.80
CA SER A 310 -5.48 10.20 5.50
C SER A 310 -4.59 10.68 4.37
N LEU A 311 -4.58 9.96 3.25
CA LEU A 311 -3.79 10.28 2.06
C LEU A 311 -4.72 10.46 0.85
N ARG A 312 -4.62 11.61 0.19
CA ARG A 312 -5.44 11.98 -0.97
C ARG A 312 -4.83 11.45 -2.26
N ALA A 313 -5.65 10.86 -3.12
CA ALA A 313 -5.18 10.22 -4.33
C ALA A 313 -4.77 11.21 -5.43
N THR A 314 -5.38 12.38 -5.55
CA THR A 314 -5.12 13.30 -6.69
C THR A 314 -3.71 13.91 -6.70
N ASP A 315 -3.12 14.13 -5.53
CA ASP A 315 -1.89 14.92 -5.37
C ASP A 315 -0.95 14.40 -4.28
N GLY A 316 -1.33 13.34 -3.56
CA GLY A 316 -0.55 12.79 -2.46
C GLY A 316 -0.54 13.66 -1.20
N HIS A 317 -1.52 14.55 -1.02
CA HIS A 317 -1.71 15.30 0.22
C HIS A 317 -1.93 14.37 1.41
N ILE A 318 -1.37 14.75 2.57
CA ILE A 318 -1.55 14.02 3.82
C ILE A 318 -2.26 14.92 4.83
N ALA A 319 -3.33 14.41 5.44
CA ALA A 319 -3.94 15.01 6.62
C ALA A 319 -3.63 14.14 7.84
N GLN A 320 -3.12 14.75 8.91
CA GLN A 320 -2.93 14.08 10.20
C GLN A 320 -4.07 14.44 11.14
N HIS A 321 -4.66 13.41 11.77
CA HIS A 321 -5.86 13.54 12.60
C HIS A 321 -5.59 13.32 14.10
N LEU A 322 -4.55 12.57 14.44
CA LEU A 322 -4.17 12.24 15.82
C LEU A 322 -2.70 12.49 16.07
N LYS A 323 -2.37 12.82 17.32
CA LYS A 323 -0.97 12.77 17.77
C LYS A 323 -0.54 11.31 17.82
N LEU A 324 0.70 11.04 17.42
CA LEU A 324 1.21 9.66 17.34
C LEU A 324 1.26 8.94 18.70
N LYS A 325 1.25 9.69 19.81
CA LYS A 325 1.18 9.12 21.15
C LYS A 325 -0.18 8.49 21.47
N ASP A 326 -1.26 8.93 20.82
CA ASP A 326 -2.65 8.54 21.08
C ASP A 326 -3.06 7.38 20.15
N VAL A 327 -4.02 6.56 20.60
CA VAL A 327 -4.40 5.29 19.97
C VAL A 327 -5.67 5.46 19.13
N GLY A 328 -5.52 5.46 17.81
CA GLY A 328 -6.65 5.44 16.87
C GLY A 328 -7.38 4.09 16.88
N TRP A 329 -8.65 4.10 16.49
CA TRP A 329 -9.51 2.93 16.39
C TRP A 329 -9.66 2.52 14.93
N HIS A 330 -8.63 1.91 14.35
CA HIS A 330 -8.58 1.68 12.91
C HIS A 330 -8.43 0.21 12.51
N ALA A 331 -7.95 -0.66 13.40
CA ALA A 331 -7.53 -2.02 13.05
C ALA A 331 -8.49 -3.14 13.49
N GLY A 332 -9.57 -2.85 14.25
CA GLY A 332 -10.48 -3.89 14.76
C GLY A 332 -9.84 -4.85 15.80
N ASN A 333 -8.58 -4.59 16.18
CA ASN A 333 -7.84 -5.38 17.15
C ASN A 333 -7.11 -4.45 18.11
N TRP A 334 -7.56 -4.40 19.37
CA TRP A 334 -7.03 -3.46 20.36
C TRP A 334 -5.53 -3.63 20.64
N TYR A 335 -5.01 -4.86 20.58
CA TYR A 335 -3.58 -5.11 20.72
C TYR A 335 -2.78 -4.45 19.58
N ILE A 336 -3.28 -4.53 18.35
CA ILE A 336 -2.64 -3.90 17.19
C ILE A 336 -2.85 -2.39 17.21
N ASN A 337 -4.09 -1.90 17.40
CA ASN A 337 -4.41 -0.47 17.51
C ASN A 337 -3.46 0.25 18.49
N SER A 338 -3.34 -0.29 19.70
CA SER A 338 -2.49 0.31 20.75
C SER A 338 -0.99 0.31 20.41
N LYS A 339 -0.57 -0.49 19.42
CA LYS A 339 0.82 -0.59 18.95
C LYS A 339 1.02 -0.12 17.52
N SER A 340 0.03 0.49 16.88
CA SER A 340 0.10 0.87 15.47
C SER A 340 -0.12 2.36 15.20
N ILE A 341 0.28 2.73 13.98
CA ILE A 341 -0.13 3.95 13.28
C ILE A 341 -0.94 3.52 12.05
N GLY A 342 -2.18 3.99 11.90
CA GLY A 342 -3.06 3.74 10.76
C GLY A 342 -2.93 4.83 9.68
N LEU A 343 -2.80 4.40 8.43
CA LEU A 343 -2.75 5.23 7.22
C LEU A 343 -3.90 4.82 6.29
N GLU A 344 -4.86 5.72 6.12
CA GLU A 344 -6.00 5.58 5.22
C GLU A 344 -5.69 6.15 3.84
N HIS A 345 -5.63 5.31 2.82
CA HIS A 345 -5.43 5.74 1.44
C HIS A 345 -6.78 5.88 0.74
N GLU A 346 -7.04 7.05 0.16
CA GLU A 346 -8.25 7.25 -0.65
C GLU A 346 -8.33 6.17 -1.74
N GLY A 347 -9.36 5.34 -1.70
CA GLY A 347 -9.45 4.11 -2.50
C GLY A 347 -10.58 3.19 -2.11
N PHE A 348 -10.66 2.08 -2.85
CA PHE A 348 -11.66 1.02 -2.73
C PHE A 348 -11.02 -0.33 -3.09
N LEU A 349 -11.14 -1.34 -2.23
CA LEU A 349 -10.50 -2.64 -2.46
C LEU A 349 -11.14 -3.40 -3.65
N THR A 350 -12.45 -3.23 -3.83
CA THR A 350 -13.27 -4.03 -4.77
C THR A 350 -13.24 -3.53 -6.21
N GLN A 351 -12.48 -2.47 -6.50
CA GLN A 351 -12.46 -1.82 -7.80
C GLN A 351 -11.14 -2.08 -8.54
N PRO A 352 -10.95 -3.24 -9.19
CA PRO A 352 -9.70 -3.59 -9.87
C PRO A 352 -9.28 -2.57 -10.94
N ASP A 353 -10.26 -1.98 -11.61
CA ASP A 353 -10.02 -1.01 -12.67
C ASP A 353 -9.71 0.39 -12.11
N THR A 354 -9.96 0.63 -10.81
CA THR A 354 -9.52 1.85 -10.14
C THR A 354 -8.16 1.65 -9.49
N TRP A 355 -7.26 2.54 -9.86
CA TRP A 355 -5.85 2.43 -9.52
C TRP A 355 -5.42 3.60 -8.63
N TYR A 356 -4.38 3.35 -7.85
CA TYR A 356 -3.77 4.29 -6.92
C TYR A 356 -2.67 5.10 -7.60
N THR A 357 -2.67 6.42 -7.42
CA THR A 357 -1.72 7.30 -8.11
C THR A 357 -0.30 7.17 -7.58
N GLU A 358 0.67 7.43 -8.45
CA GLU A 358 2.09 7.44 -8.08
C GLU A 358 2.40 8.55 -7.05
N ALA A 359 1.72 9.70 -7.15
CA ALA A 359 1.81 10.78 -6.17
C ALA A 359 1.45 10.29 -4.76
N MET A 360 0.36 9.55 -4.60
CA MET A 360 -0.05 9.01 -3.30
C MET A 360 0.91 7.93 -2.79
N TYR A 361 1.30 6.98 -3.63
CA TYR A 361 2.29 5.95 -3.26
C TYR A 361 3.60 6.55 -2.76
N ARG A 362 4.12 7.58 -3.44
CA ARG A 362 5.37 8.26 -3.08
C ARG A 362 5.26 9.06 -1.79
N SER A 363 4.19 9.83 -1.61
CA SER A 363 3.94 10.54 -0.35
C SER A 363 3.79 9.58 0.83
N SER A 364 3.01 8.51 0.65
CA SER A 364 2.87 7.44 1.63
C SER A 364 4.20 6.80 1.99
N ALA A 365 4.99 6.40 0.99
CA ALA A 365 6.29 5.77 1.21
C ALA A 365 7.26 6.69 1.97
N ARG A 366 7.26 8.00 1.69
CA ARG A 366 8.07 8.96 2.45
C ARG A 366 7.62 9.07 3.90
N LEU A 367 6.31 9.15 4.15
CA LEU A 367 5.74 9.17 5.50
C LEU A 367 6.11 7.89 6.26
N VAL A 368 5.89 6.71 5.68
CA VAL A 368 6.20 5.43 6.31
C VAL A 368 7.69 5.27 6.58
N LYS A 369 8.59 5.67 5.68
CA LYS A 369 10.04 5.67 5.95
C LYS A 369 10.41 6.56 7.14
N TYR A 370 9.79 7.74 7.23
CA TYR A 370 10.02 8.66 8.35
C TYR A 370 9.54 8.07 9.68
N LEU A 371 8.30 7.56 9.71
CA LEU A 371 7.72 6.94 10.90
C LEU A 371 8.48 5.69 11.32
N ALA A 372 8.78 4.80 10.37
CA ALA A 372 9.54 3.59 10.63
C ALA A 372 10.92 3.88 11.21
N LYS A 373 11.63 4.89 10.68
CA LYS A 373 12.91 5.33 11.25
C LYS A 373 12.75 5.91 12.66
N ARG A 374 11.68 6.66 12.92
CA ARG A 374 11.44 7.32 14.22
C ARG A 374 11.14 6.31 15.32
N TYR A 375 10.41 5.23 15.01
CA TYR A 375 9.96 4.23 15.97
C TYR A 375 10.69 2.89 15.87
N ASP A 376 11.73 2.80 15.03
CA ASP A 376 12.49 1.57 14.76
C ASP A 376 11.62 0.40 14.26
N ILE A 377 10.62 0.73 13.43
CA ILE A 377 9.70 -0.27 12.85
C ILE A 377 10.37 -0.92 11.63
N PRO A 378 10.54 -2.25 11.61
CA PRO A 378 11.09 -2.93 10.44
C PRO A 378 10.23 -2.73 9.18
N LEU A 379 10.88 -2.39 8.07
CA LEU A 379 10.21 -2.33 6.77
C LEU A 379 10.10 -3.74 6.16
N ASN A 380 9.11 -4.51 6.61
CA ASN A 380 8.73 -5.82 6.09
C ASN A 380 7.20 -6.05 6.23
N ARG A 381 6.68 -7.15 5.67
CA ARG A 381 5.23 -7.46 5.73
C ARG A 381 4.76 -8.08 7.05
N GLN A 382 5.62 -8.11 8.08
CA GLN A 382 5.22 -8.41 9.46
C GLN A 382 4.98 -7.14 10.30
N HIS A 383 5.46 -5.97 9.86
CA HIS A 383 5.30 -4.71 10.61
C HIS A 383 4.64 -3.58 9.81
N ILE A 384 4.80 -3.59 8.48
CA ILE A 384 4.00 -2.79 7.56
C ILE A 384 2.87 -3.70 7.09
N LEU A 385 1.74 -3.62 7.76
CA LEU A 385 0.57 -4.50 7.60
C LEU A 385 -0.44 -3.86 6.63
N GLY A 386 -1.19 -4.69 5.91
CA GLY A 386 -2.51 -4.27 5.42
C GLY A 386 -3.53 -4.57 6.51
N HIS A 387 -4.71 -3.95 6.51
CA HIS A 387 -5.77 -4.36 7.45
C HIS A 387 -6.16 -5.83 7.24
N ASP A 388 -6.08 -6.31 6.00
CA ASP A 388 -6.19 -7.71 5.59
C ASP A 388 -5.21 -8.65 6.30
N THR A 389 -4.12 -8.11 6.85
CA THR A 389 -3.05 -8.84 7.52
C THR A 389 -3.23 -8.83 9.05
N VAL A 390 -4.12 -8.01 9.59
CA VAL A 390 -4.40 -7.91 11.05
C VAL A 390 -5.29 -9.08 11.50
N PRO A 391 -4.94 -9.84 12.54
CA PRO A 391 -5.79 -10.94 13.02
C PRO A 391 -7.01 -10.44 13.80
N GLY A 392 -8.08 -11.23 13.77
CA GLY A 392 -9.22 -11.04 14.65
C GLY A 392 -8.80 -11.27 16.10
N PRO A 393 -9.22 -10.41 17.05
CA PRO A 393 -8.74 -10.48 18.43
C PRO A 393 -9.19 -11.75 19.18
N THR A 394 -10.34 -12.31 18.79
CA THR A 394 -10.87 -13.59 19.28
C THR A 394 -11.57 -14.37 18.15
N THR A 395 -11.94 -15.63 18.41
CA THR A 395 -12.68 -16.47 17.45
C THR A 395 -13.96 -15.81 16.93
N ALA A 396 -14.69 -15.06 17.77
CA ALA A 396 -15.95 -14.42 17.38
C ALA A 396 -15.74 -13.33 16.31
N ASN A 397 -14.57 -12.69 16.30
CA ASN A 397 -14.25 -11.57 15.42
C ASN A 397 -13.71 -12.01 14.05
N ILE A 398 -13.39 -13.30 13.87
CA ILE A 398 -12.77 -13.80 12.62
C ILE A 398 -13.60 -13.46 11.38
N ARG A 399 -14.94 -13.55 11.47
CA ARG A 399 -15.82 -13.25 10.31
C ARG A 399 -16.02 -11.75 10.06
N GLN A 400 -15.63 -10.90 11.01
CA GLN A 400 -15.74 -9.44 10.91
C GLN A 400 -14.47 -8.79 10.36
N MET A 401 -13.35 -9.52 10.34
CA MET A 401 -12.07 -8.97 9.94
C MET A 401 -12.11 -8.36 8.53
N HIS A 402 -11.51 -7.18 8.44
CA HIS A 402 -11.32 -6.42 7.21
C HIS A 402 -10.39 -7.09 6.17
N THR A 403 -10.48 -6.60 4.93
CA THR A 403 -9.82 -7.17 3.75
C THR A 403 -9.09 -6.15 2.86
N ASP A 404 -9.10 -4.87 3.24
CA ASP A 404 -8.35 -3.79 2.61
C ASP A 404 -6.85 -3.85 2.96
N PRO A 405 -5.92 -3.32 2.14
CA PRO A 405 -6.16 -2.60 0.88
C PRO A 405 -6.45 -3.53 -0.32
N GLY A 406 -6.67 -4.82 -0.06
CA GLY A 406 -7.10 -5.78 -1.06
C GLY A 406 -5.99 -6.27 -2.01
N PRO A 407 -6.37 -7.11 -2.99
CA PRO A 407 -5.41 -7.81 -3.85
C PRO A 407 -4.78 -6.93 -4.94
N TYR A 408 -5.25 -5.69 -5.11
CA TYR A 408 -4.81 -4.75 -6.15
C TYR A 408 -3.92 -3.62 -5.60
N TRP A 409 -3.57 -3.64 -4.31
CA TRP A 409 -2.48 -2.81 -3.81
C TRP A 409 -1.13 -3.42 -4.24
N ASP A 410 -0.30 -2.64 -4.93
CA ASP A 410 1.00 -3.10 -5.43
C ASP A 410 2.06 -3.00 -4.31
N TRP A 411 2.12 -4.04 -3.50
CA TRP A 411 3.07 -4.13 -2.39
C TRP A 411 4.53 -4.10 -2.86
N GLN A 412 4.86 -4.64 -4.04
CA GLN A 412 6.24 -4.64 -4.53
C GLN A 412 6.68 -3.23 -4.94
N HIS A 413 5.84 -2.51 -5.67
CA HIS A 413 6.10 -1.11 -6.01
C HIS A 413 6.18 -0.24 -4.77
N TYR A 414 5.25 -0.40 -3.83
CA TYR A 414 5.29 0.33 -2.57
C TYR A 414 6.59 0.09 -1.79
N PHE A 415 7.04 -1.17 -1.67
CA PHE A 415 8.30 -1.49 -1.01
C PHE A 415 9.54 -1.05 -1.79
N THR A 416 9.45 -0.93 -3.11
CA THR A 416 10.49 -0.30 -3.94
C THR A 416 10.65 1.18 -3.57
N LEU A 417 9.55 1.91 -3.44
CA LEU A 417 9.55 3.32 -3.00
C LEU A 417 10.02 3.48 -1.54
N LEU A 418 9.71 2.50 -0.68
CA LEU A 418 10.25 2.43 0.69
C LEU A 418 11.78 2.22 0.71
N GLY A 419 12.39 1.81 -0.40
CA GLY A 419 13.81 1.48 -0.49
C GLY A 419 14.14 0.07 0.04
N LYS A 420 13.13 -0.81 0.08
CA LYS A 420 13.22 -2.20 0.56
C LYS A 420 12.50 -3.16 -0.40
N PRO A 421 12.80 -3.14 -1.71
CA PRO A 421 12.13 -4.03 -2.68
C PRO A 421 12.35 -5.50 -2.32
N PHE A 422 11.31 -6.32 -2.49
CA PHE A 422 11.45 -7.76 -2.31
C PHE A 422 12.26 -8.36 -3.46
N HIS A 423 13.08 -9.35 -3.13
CA HIS A 423 13.93 -10.10 -4.05
C HIS A 423 14.31 -11.43 -3.43
N ARG A 424 14.83 -12.36 -4.24
CA ARG A 424 15.40 -13.61 -3.74
C ARG A 424 16.53 -13.31 -2.76
N SER A 425 16.45 -13.83 -1.53
CA SER A 425 17.42 -13.57 -0.46
C SER A 425 18.18 -14.82 0.00
N ALA A 426 17.82 -16.00 -0.52
CA ALA A 426 18.48 -17.27 -0.19
C ALA A 426 18.51 -18.24 -1.38
N PRO A 427 19.36 -19.28 -1.34
CA PRO A 427 19.20 -20.45 -2.22
C PRO A 427 17.93 -21.25 -1.85
N PRO A 428 17.51 -22.24 -2.68
CA PRO A 428 16.35 -23.08 -2.41
C PRO A 428 16.37 -23.84 -1.06
N SER A 429 17.56 -24.05 -0.49
CA SER A 429 17.77 -24.61 0.85
C SER A 429 17.52 -23.62 2.00
N GLY A 430 17.05 -22.40 1.68
CA GLY A 430 16.74 -21.35 2.64
C GLY A 430 15.58 -21.66 3.57
N GLY A 431 14.69 -22.59 3.20
CA GLY A 431 13.56 -23.05 4.01
C GLY A 431 12.35 -22.11 4.07
N LEU A 432 12.49 -20.87 3.62
CA LEU A 432 11.36 -19.94 3.42
C LEU A 432 11.19 -19.59 1.94
N VAL A 433 10.02 -19.06 1.62
CA VAL A 433 9.74 -18.30 0.39
C VAL A 433 9.14 -16.95 0.73
N THR A 434 9.49 -15.92 -0.04
CA THR A 434 8.78 -14.63 -0.09
C THR A 434 7.85 -14.65 -1.30
N ILE A 435 6.56 -14.38 -1.11
CA ILE A 435 5.60 -14.25 -2.21
C ILE A 435 5.96 -13.03 -3.05
N LEU A 436 6.09 -13.21 -4.36
CA LEU A 436 6.55 -12.18 -5.28
C LEU A 436 6.16 -12.53 -6.73
N PRO A 437 4.86 -12.49 -7.09
CA PRO A 437 4.44 -12.49 -8.49
C PRO A 437 4.86 -11.18 -9.19
N GLU A 438 5.08 -11.26 -10.50
CA GLU A 438 5.19 -10.07 -11.35
C GLU A 438 3.80 -9.42 -11.48
N TYR A 439 3.59 -8.28 -10.83
CA TYR A 439 2.27 -7.70 -10.56
C TYR A 439 1.41 -7.55 -11.83
N GLU A 440 1.93 -6.90 -12.87
CA GLU A 440 1.22 -6.61 -14.11
C GLU A 440 0.90 -7.86 -14.94
N GLU A 441 1.73 -8.90 -14.87
CA GLU A 441 1.51 -10.14 -15.61
C GLU A 441 0.62 -11.13 -14.84
N HIS A 442 0.58 -11.02 -13.51
CA HIS A 442 -0.16 -11.93 -12.64
C HIS A 442 -1.59 -11.44 -12.42
N THR A 443 -2.51 -11.98 -13.22
CA THR A 443 -3.92 -11.54 -13.30
C THR A 443 -4.91 -12.65 -12.88
N PRO A 444 -4.88 -13.11 -11.61
CA PRO A 444 -5.70 -14.23 -11.20
C PRO A 444 -7.18 -13.80 -11.08
N GLU A 445 -8.11 -14.67 -11.50
CA GLU A 445 -9.54 -14.33 -11.57
C GLU A 445 -10.16 -14.11 -10.19
N PHE A 446 -10.81 -12.97 -9.93
CA PHE A 446 -11.63 -12.74 -8.74
C PHE A 446 -13.11 -12.61 -9.08
N THR A 447 -13.97 -12.76 -8.07
CA THR A 447 -15.40 -12.43 -8.15
C THR A 447 -15.82 -11.46 -7.06
N GLY A 448 -16.99 -10.82 -7.21
CA GLY A 448 -17.56 -9.99 -6.14
C GLY A 448 -17.11 -8.54 -6.12
N CYS A 449 -16.50 -8.03 -7.20
CA CYS A 449 -16.07 -6.62 -7.29
C CYS A 449 -17.26 -5.65 -7.39
N THR A 450 -18.28 -6.01 -8.19
CA THR A 450 -19.48 -5.17 -8.38
C THR A 450 -20.70 -5.84 -7.76
N LYS A 451 -20.86 -7.15 -7.97
CA LYS A 451 -21.93 -7.96 -7.42
C LYS A 451 -21.39 -9.31 -7.00
N ALA A 452 -21.95 -9.86 -5.91
CA ALA A 452 -21.54 -11.15 -5.38
C ALA A 452 -21.55 -12.24 -6.46
N GLY A 453 -20.43 -12.94 -6.61
CA GLY A 453 -20.27 -14.03 -7.57
C GLY A 453 -20.00 -13.62 -9.03
N GLU A 454 -20.16 -12.35 -9.40
CA GLU A 454 -19.81 -11.87 -10.74
C GLU A 454 -18.29 -11.70 -10.89
N LYS A 455 -17.77 -12.03 -12.07
CA LYS A 455 -16.34 -11.93 -12.37
C LYS A 455 -15.86 -10.48 -12.32
N CYS A 456 -14.77 -10.26 -11.60
CA CYS A 456 -14.03 -9.02 -11.61
C CYS A 456 -13.30 -8.82 -12.95
N PRO A 457 -13.16 -7.57 -13.42
CA PRO A 457 -12.19 -7.22 -14.46
C PRO A 457 -10.80 -7.80 -14.16
N ALA A 458 -10.09 -8.22 -15.21
CA ALA A 458 -8.74 -8.75 -15.07
C ALA A 458 -7.77 -7.60 -14.77
N HIS A 459 -7.01 -7.72 -13.70
CA HIS A 459 -6.05 -6.70 -13.28
C HIS A 459 -4.84 -7.36 -12.63
N GLY A 460 -3.69 -6.67 -12.67
CA GLY A 460 -2.49 -7.09 -11.95
C GLY A 460 -2.77 -7.23 -10.46
N SER A 461 -2.13 -8.20 -9.81
CA SER A 461 -2.46 -8.53 -8.42
C SER A 461 -1.26 -8.94 -7.59
N SER A 462 -1.26 -8.49 -6.33
CA SER A 462 -0.32 -8.96 -5.31
C SER A 462 -0.65 -10.36 -4.78
N ALA A 463 -1.84 -10.90 -5.08
CA ALA A 463 -2.37 -12.09 -4.42
C ALA A 463 -2.14 -13.39 -5.22
N VAL A 464 -1.70 -14.44 -4.54
CA VAL A 464 -1.46 -15.79 -5.11
C VAL A 464 -2.40 -16.80 -4.46
N ARG A 465 -3.06 -17.62 -5.30
CA ARG A 465 -4.06 -18.61 -4.88
C ARG A 465 -3.45 -19.87 -4.28
N LEU A 466 -4.11 -20.39 -3.27
CA LEU A 466 -3.73 -21.59 -2.53
C LEU A 466 -4.73 -22.72 -2.72
N TYR A 467 -4.19 -23.91 -3.00
CA TYR A 467 -4.92 -25.13 -3.31
C TYR A 467 -4.60 -26.23 -2.29
N THR A 468 -5.49 -27.19 -2.13
CA THR A 468 -5.25 -28.36 -1.26
C THR A 468 -4.23 -29.34 -1.84
N GLU A 469 -4.04 -29.33 -3.16
CA GLU A 469 -3.12 -30.21 -3.89
C GLU A 469 -2.46 -29.43 -5.04
N PRO A 470 -1.29 -29.87 -5.56
CA PRO A 470 -0.56 -29.11 -6.58
C PRO A 470 -1.10 -29.39 -7.99
N ARG A 471 -2.31 -28.88 -8.24
CA ARG A 471 -3.01 -28.78 -9.53
C ARG A 471 -4.09 -27.70 -9.43
N LYS A 472 -4.39 -27.00 -10.53
CA LYS A 472 -5.28 -25.83 -10.54
C LYS A 472 -6.76 -26.15 -10.33
N ASP A 473 -7.17 -27.37 -10.60
CA ASP A 473 -8.52 -27.90 -10.42
C ASP A 473 -8.74 -28.54 -9.03
N ALA A 474 -7.71 -28.55 -8.18
CA ALA A 474 -7.89 -28.92 -6.78
C ALA A 474 -8.76 -27.90 -6.05
N PRO A 475 -9.49 -28.30 -5.00
CA PRO A 475 -10.17 -27.36 -4.12
C PRO A 475 -9.20 -26.31 -3.56
N LEU A 476 -9.72 -25.09 -3.34
CA LEU A 476 -8.99 -24.06 -2.59
C LEU A 476 -8.78 -24.51 -1.14
N ILE A 477 -7.66 -24.09 -0.54
CA ILE A 477 -7.41 -24.36 0.88
C ILE A 477 -8.49 -23.70 1.74
N LYS A 478 -8.94 -24.37 2.80
CA LYS A 478 -10.01 -23.87 3.67
C LYS A 478 -9.47 -23.08 4.85
N ASP A 479 -10.09 -21.95 5.14
CA ASP A 479 -9.93 -21.27 6.43
C ASP A 479 -11.05 -21.70 7.39
N ILE A 480 -10.70 -22.53 8.38
CA ILE A 480 -11.65 -23.07 9.36
C ILE A 480 -12.26 -22.01 10.29
N GLY A 481 -11.61 -20.85 10.44
CA GLY A 481 -12.15 -19.76 11.24
C GLY A 481 -13.17 -18.95 10.45
N LEU A 482 -12.91 -18.68 9.17
CA LEU A 482 -13.87 -17.98 8.29
C LEU A 482 -15.05 -18.88 7.90
N ARG A 483 -14.80 -20.18 7.74
CA ARG A 483 -15.78 -21.20 7.32
C ARG A 483 -15.95 -22.29 8.39
N PRO A 484 -16.46 -21.97 9.59
CA PRO A 484 -16.61 -22.94 10.68
C PRO A 484 -17.67 -24.01 10.38
N ASP A 485 -18.55 -23.76 9.40
CA ASP A 485 -19.53 -24.71 8.86
C ASP A 485 -18.91 -25.73 7.87
N GLY A 486 -17.62 -25.59 7.56
CA GLY A 486 -16.90 -26.46 6.63
C GLY A 486 -17.12 -26.12 5.16
N SER A 487 -17.83 -25.03 4.84
CA SER A 487 -17.99 -24.54 3.47
C SER A 487 -16.63 -24.23 2.82
N PRO A 488 -16.52 -24.34 1.48
CA PRO A 488 -15.25 -24.10 0.81
C PRO A 488 -14.89 -22.60 0.82
N SER A 489 -13.58 -22.31 0.82
CA SER A 489 -13.11 -20.98 0.42
C SER A 489 -13.43 -20.73 -1.05
N THR A 490 -13.63 -19.47 -1.40
CA THR A 490 -14.07 -19.02 -2.71
C THR A 490 -13.02 -18.13 -3.37
N ILE A 491 -13.25 -17.77 -4.64
CA ILE A 491 -12.46 -16.77 -5.36
C ILE A 491 -12.98 -15.33 -5.19
N GLY A 492 -13.89 -15.11 -4.23
CA GLY A 492 -14.39 -13.79 -3.92
C GLY A 492 -13.26 -12.85 -3.51
N VAL A 493 -13.31 -11.60 -3.95
CA VAL A 493 -12.28 -10.58 -3.66
C VAL A 493 -12.11 -10.33 -2.15
N ASN A 494 -13.16 -10.53 -1.35
CA ASN A 494 -13.13 -10.43 0.11
C ASN A 494 -12.89 -11.78 0.83
N ASP A 495 -12.69 -12.89 0.10
CA ASP A 495 -12.38 -14.19 0.72
C ASP A 495 -10.86 -14.39 0.80
N LEU A 496 -10.28 -14.08 1.97
CA LEU A 496 -8.84 -14.23 2.20
C LEU A 496 -8.41 -15.68 2.45
N GLY A 497 -9.36 -16.61 2.65
CA GLY A 497 -9.07 -17.91 3.23
C GLY A 497 -8.06 -18.73 2.43
N SER A 498 -7.96 -18.48 1.13
CA SER A 498 -7.14 -19.25 0.19
C SER A 498 -6.12 -18.41 -0.60
N ARG A 499 -5.59 -17.33 -0.02
CA ARG A 499 -4.60 -16.49 -0.71
C ARG A 499 -3.46 -16.03 0.19
N VAL A 500 -2.30 -15.84 -0.44
CA VAL A 500 -1.14 -15.14 0.13
C VAL A 500 -0.85 -13.89 -0.69
N SER A 501 -0.13 -12.93 -0.13
CA SER A 501 0.14 -11.63 -0.76
C SER A 501 1.63 -11.32 -0.84
N THR A 502 1.98 -10.50 -1.84
CA THR A 502 3.35 -10.06 -2.12
C THR A 502 4.07 -9.56 -0.86
N GLY A 503 5.33 -9.99 -0.70
CA GLY A 503 6.20 -9.68 0.42
C GLY A 503 6.00 -10.53 1.68
N GLN A 504 4.89 -11.28 1.80
CA GLN A 504 4.69 -12.21 2.92
C GLN A 504 5.65 -13.39 2.82
N GLN A 505 6.08 -13.91 3.97
CA GLN A 505 7.05 -15.00 4.05
C GLN A 505 6.47 -16.25 4.70
N TYR A 506 6.71 -17.41 4.08
CA TYR A 506 6.18 -18.69 4.53
C TYR A 506 7.25 -19.78 4.54
N ALA A 507 7.18 -20.67 5.53
CA ALA A 507 8.04 -21.85 5.58
C ALA A 507 7.60 -22.88 4.54
N VAL A 508 8.57 -23.40 3.80
CA VAL A 508 8.34 -24.38 2.74
C VAL A 508 8.10 -25.75 3.36
N ALA A 509 6.93 -26.32 3.11
CA ALA A 509 6.57 -27.67 3.54
C ALA A 509 6.99 -28.73 2.51
N GLU A 510 6.92 -28.40 1.21
CA GLU A 510 7.21 -29.34 0.11
C GLU A 510 7.41 -28.58 -1.21
N ARG A 511 8.06 -29.21 -2.20
CA ARG A 511 8.10 -28.71 -3.60
C ARG A 511 7.85 -29.88 -4.56
N ARG A 512 7.00 -29.67 -5.57
CA ARG A 512 6.66 -30.68 -6.58
C ARG A 512 6.49 -30.05 -7.96
N GLY A 513 7.48 -30.22 -8.84
CA GLY A 513 7.47 -29.59 -10.16
C GLY A 513 7.39 -28.07 -10.04
N ASP A 514 6.43 -27.46 -10.74
CA ASP A 514 6.15 -26.02 -10.68
C ASP A 514 5.26 -25.63 -9.49
N TRP A 515 5.15 -26.46 -8.45
CA TRP A 515 4.33 -26.18 -7.28
C TRP A 515 5.14 -26.16 -5.99
N THR A 516 4.81 -25.23 -5.11
CA THR A 516 5.38 -25.10 -3.77
C THR A 516 4.29 -25.24 -2.73
N ALA A 517 4.51 -26.08 -1.71
CA ALA A 517 3.66 -26.17 -0.54
C ALA A 517 4.26 -25.36 0.60
N ILE A 518 3.41 -24.63 1.32
CA ILE A 518 3.75 -23.88 2.52
C ILE A 518 2.91 -24.33 3.70
N TRP A 519 3.40 -24.11 4.92
CA TRP A 519 2.58 -24.23 6.13
C TRP A 519 1.65 -23.02 6.24
N TYR A 520 0.33 -23.28 6.28
CA TYR A 520 -0.71 -22.25 6.22
C TYR A 520 -1.90 -22.72 7.07
N LEU A 521 -2.31 -21.94 8.09
CA LEU A 521 -3.44 -22.27 8.98
C LEU A 521 -3.46 -23.72 9.53
N GLY A 522 -2.30 -24.23 9.96
CA GLY A 522 -2.20 -25.60 10.51
C GLY A 522 -2.23 -26.73 9.47
N GLN A 523 -2.12 -26.43 8.17
CA GLN A 523 -2.17 -27.41 7.07
C GLN A 523 -1.16 -27.07 5.96
N LYS A 524 -0.94 -28.00 5.03
CA LYS A 524 -0.18 -27.74 3.79
C LYS A 524 -1.07 -27.03 2.78
N ALA A 525 -0.60 -25.93 2.21
CA ALA A 525 -1.26 -25.22 1.13
C ALA A 525 -0.33 -25.08 -0.08
N TRP A 526 -0.84 -25.38 -1.27
CA TRP A 526 -0.07 -25.42 -2.51
C TRP A 526 -0.35 -24.20 -3.39
N PHE A 527 0.69 -23.63 -3.98
CA PHE A 527 0.56 -22.63 -5.04
C PHE A 527 1.47 -22.94 -6.21
N GLU A 528 1.07 -22.49 -7.40
CA GLU A 528 1.87 -22.60 -8.60
C GLU A 528 3.00 -21.56 -8.53
N ASN A 529 4.24 -22.01 -8.65
CA ASN A 529 5.47 -21.22 -8.65
C ASN A 529 6.38 -21.69 -9.79
N PRO A 530 6.01 -21.43 -11.06
CA PRO A 530 6.73 -21.94 -12.21
C PRO A 530 8.03 -21.18 -12.41
N LYS A 531 9.10 -21.87 -12.83
CA LYS A 531 10.44 -21.25 -12.98
C LYS A 531 10.49 -20.08 -13.96
N LYS A 532 9.59 -20.06 -14.96
CA LYS A 532 9.55 -19.03 -16.01
C LYS A 532 8.84 -17.75 -15.57
N GLN A 533 7.89 -17.86 -14.65
CA GLN A 533 7.09 -16.76 -14.13
C GLN A 533 6.83 -17.02 -12.64
N PRO A 534 7.87 -16.88 -11.80
CA PRO A 534 7.78 -17.23 -10.39
C PRO A 534 6.72 -16.36 -9.70
N THR A 535 5.98 -16.98 -8.79
CA THR A 535 5.03 -16.30 -7.89
C THR A 535 5.59 -16.17 -6.48
N ALA A 536 6.74 -16.79 -6.21
CA ALA A 536 7.51 -16.64 -4.99
C ALA A 536 9.00 -16.89 -5.23
N VAL A 537 9.83 -16.23 -4.43
CA VAL A 537 11.29 -16.34 -4.46
C VAL A 537 11.83 -16.93 -3.17
N ASP A 538 12.93 -17.69 -3.26
CA ASP A 538 13.54 -18.33 -2.10
C ASP A 538 14.08 -17.31 -1.09
N ALA A 539 13.82 -17.59 0.19
CA ALA A 539 14.21 -16.76 1.32
C ALA A 539 14.73 -17.62 2.47
N ALA A 540 15.32 -16.95 3.47
CA ALA A 540 15.71 -17.56 4.73
C ALA A 540 15.44 -16.59 5.87
N GLY A 541 15.26 -17.13 7.06
CA GLY A 541 14.97 -16.33 8.25
C GLY A 541 14.83 -17.19 9.49
N THR A 542 14.10 -16.65 10.45
CA THR A 542 13.79 -17.32 11.70
C THR A 542 12.42 -17.96 11.61
N VAL A 543 12.32 -19.21 12.06
CA VAL A 543 11.05 -19.92 12.17
C VAL A 543 10.84 -20.43 13.59
N ILE A 544 9.58 -20.65 13.95
CA ILE A 544 9.20 -21.41 15.14
C ILE A 544 8.56 -22.74 14.76
N THR A 545 8.71 -23.72 15.65
CA THR A 545 8.03 -25.02 15.62
C THR A 545 7.57 -25.38 17.03
N PRO A 546 6.48 -26.15 17.22
CA PRO A 546 6.14 -26.71 18.52
C PRO A 546 7.34 -27.42 19.18
N LYS A 547 7.51 -27.23 20.50
CA LYS A 547 8.55 -27.95 21.27
C LYS A 547 8.33 -29.47 21.21
N ALA A 548 9.42 -30.22 21.32
CA ALA A 548 9.38 -31.68 21.42
C ALA A 548 8.37 -32.16 22.48
N GLY A 549 7.56 -33.15 22.13
CA GLY A 549 6.50 -33.70 22.98
C GLY A 549 5.17 -32.95 22.94
N ARG A 550 5.07 -31.81 22.24
CA ARG A 550 3.79 -31.11 22.01
C ARG A 550 3.23 -31.47 20.64
N ALA A 551 2.03 -32.04 20.62
CA ALA A 551 1.32 -32.36 19.39
C ALA A 551 0.73 -31.10 18.72
N GLU A 552 0.28 -30.15 19.53
CA GLU A 552 -0.31 -28.89 19.07
C GLU A 552 0.06 -27.71 19.98
N VAL A 553 0.07 -26.50 19.42
CA VAL A 553 0.25 -25.23 20.14
C VAL A 553 -0.90 -24.28 19.78
N PRO A 554 -1.56 -23.65 20.78
CA PRO A 554 -2.60 -22.65 20.52
C PRO A 554 -2.08 -21.40 19.80
N VAL A 555 -2.91 -20.84 18.92
CA VAL A 555 -2.66 -19.58 18.22
C VAL A 555 -3.56 -18.49 18.80
N TYR A 556 -3.06 -17.28 18.92
CA TYR A 556 -3.77 -16.14 19.50
C TYR A 556 -3.82 -14.97 18.52
N GLY A 557 -4.93 -14.24 18.51
CA GLY A 557 -5.05 -12.98 17.76
C GLY A 557 -4.46 -11.77 18.48
N ARG A 558 -4.08 -11.93 19.75
CA ARG A 558 -3.51 -10.90 20.62
C ARG A 558 -2.46 -11.51 21.53
N ALA A 559 -1.37 -10.79 21.78
CA ALA A 559 -0.38 -11.15 22.81
C ALA A 559 -0.75 -10.50 24.15
N TYR A 560 -1.83 -10.97 24.78
CA TYR A 560 -2.29 -10.45 26.07
C TYR A 560 -1.59 -11.11 27.27
N PRO A 561 -1.45 -10.38 28.38
CA PRO A 561 -0.77 -10.88 29.57
C PRO A 561 -1.62 -11.91 30.30
N GLU A 562 -0.97 -12.80 31.05
CA GLU A 562 -1.63 -13.77 31.93
C GLU A 562 -2.42 -13.10 33.07
N ALA A 563 -3.43 -13.79 33.61
CA ALA A 563 -4.31 -13.22 34.64
C ALA A 563 -3.57 -12.68 35.89
N ALA A 564 -2.47 -13.33 36.28
CA ALA A 564 -1.64 -12.91 37.40
C ALA A 564 -1.01 -11.52 37.20
N ALA A 565 -0.83 -11.06 35.96
CA ALA A 565 -0.29 -9.73 35.66
C ALA A 565 -1.22 -8.58 36.09
N TYR A 566 -2.51 -8.88 36.29
CA TYR A 566 -3.53 -7.92 36.69
C TYR A 566 -3.65 -7.79 38.23
N GLU A 567 -3.04 -8.69 39.00
CA GLU A 567 -3.10 -8.67 40.47
C GLU A 567 -2.55 -7.35 41.03
N GLY A 568 -3.30 -6.72 41.96
CA GLY A 568 -2.92 -5.44 42.55
C GLY A 568 -3.02 -4.23 41.62
N THR A 569 -3.46 -4.39 40.37
CA THR A 569 -3.62 -3.27 39.42
C THR A 569 -4.98 -2.58 39.52
N GLY A 570 -6.00 -3.25 40.06
CA GLY A 570 -7.40 -2.80 40.02
C GLY A 570 -8.09 -2.98 38.66
N ILE A 571 -7.39 -3.55 37.67
CA ILE A 571 -7.87 -3.74 36.30
C ILE A 571 -8.43 -5.16 36.16
N PRO A 572 -9.64 -5.34 35.60
CA PRO A 572 -10.19 -6.65 35.31
C PRO A 572 -9.30 -7.45 34.34
N PRO A 573 -8.93 -8.71 34.67
CA PRO A 573 -8.15 -9.56 33.78
C PRO A 573 -8.86 -9.77 32.44
N GLN A 574 -8.13 -9.61 31.33
CA GLN A 574 -8.63 -9.95 30.01
C GLN A 574 -8.36 -11.43 29.71
N PRO A 575 -9.32 -12.15 29.09
CA PRO A 575 -9.13 -13.56 28.78
C PRO A 575 -8.07 -13.73 27.67
N VAL A 576 -7.12 -14.64 27.90
CA VAL A 576 -6.20 -15.12 26.87
C VAL A 576 -6.92 -16.18 26.03
N SER A 577 -7.62 -15.72 24.99
CA SER A 577 -8.49 -16.54 24.15
C SER A 577 -7.76 -17.05 22.90
N PRO A 578 -7.51 -18.38 22.79
CA PRO A 578 -6.96 -18.92 21.55
C PRO A 578 -7.99 -18.85 20.43
N LEU A 579 -7.50 -18.64 19.21
CA LEU A 579 -8.22 -18.78 17.95
C LEU A 579 -8.51 -20.27 17.68
N PRO A 580 -9.40 -20.62 16.73
CA PRO A 580 -9.70 -22.02 16.41
C PRO A 580 -8.54 -22.74 15.69
N TYR A 581 -7.44 -22.03 15.43
CA TYR A 581 -6.27 -22.54 14.75
C TYR A 581 -5.23 -23.11 15.72
N LYS A 582 -4.40 -24.03 15.20
CA LYS A 582 -3.30 -24.69 15.91
C LYS A 582 -2.06 -24.76 15.05
N LEU A 583 -0.88 -24.65 15.68
CA LEU A 583 0.37 -25.14 15.11
C LEU A 583 0.51 -26.60 15.47
N LEU A 584 0.71 -27.47 14.48
CA LEU A 584 0.86 -28.91 14.70
C LEU A 584 2.34 -29.31 14.70
N ALA A 585 2.65 -30.41 15.38
CA ALA A 585 4.01 -30.96 15.42
C ALA A 585 4.58 -31.16 14.01
N GLY A 586 5.83 -30.74 13.80
CA GLY A 586 6.53 -30.81 12.51
C GLY A 586 6.22 -29.65 11.54
N GLN A 587 5.38 -28.70 11.93
CA GLN A 587 5.13 -27.48 11.17
C GLN A 587 6.08 -26.36 11.57
N GLU A 588 6.34 -25.46 10.63
CA GLU A 588 7.19 -24.30 10.82
C GLU A 588 6.49 -23.03 10.35
N TYR A 589 6.70 -21.92 11.06
CA TYR A 589 6.11 -20.63 10.72
C TYR A 589 7.14 -19.51 10.84
N ALA A 590 7.17 -18.60 9.86
CA ALA A 590 8.08 -17.47 9.82
C ALA A 590 7.78 -16.50 10.97
N VAL A 591 8.83 -16.04 11.67
CA VAL A 591 8.72 -15.15 12.83
C VAL A 591 8.83 -13.68 12.39
N GLY A 592 7.87 -12.86 12.83
CA GLY A 592 7.91 -11.41 12.67
C GLY A 592 8.71 -10.71 13.78
N GLY A 593 8.52 -11.16 15.02
CA GLY A 593 9.20 -10.58 16.18
C GLY A 593 8.83 -11.29 17.47
N LYS A 594 9.37 -10.79 18.58
CA LYS A 594 9.06 -11.28 19.93
C LYS A 594 8.57 -10.11 20.77
N THR A 595 7.45 -10.29 21.47
CA THR A 595 6.80 -9.25 22.27
C THR A 595 6.38 -9.80 23.63
N PRO A 596 6.48 -9.01 24.72
CA PRO A 596 5.83 -9.37 25.98
C PRO A 596 4.30 -9.36 25.82
N GLY A 597 3.62 -10.08 26.72
CA GLY A 597 2.18 -9.96 26.89
C GLY A 597 1.83 -8.56 27.42
N GLU A 598 1.04 -7.81 26.67
CA GLU A 598 0.65 -6.44 27.04
C GLU A 598 -0.83 -6.17 26.76
N TYR A 599 -1.43 -5.34 27.61
CA TYR A 599 -2.78 -4.83 27.43
C TYR A 599 -2.85 -3.38 27.88
N TYR A 600 -3.22 -2.49 26.97
CA TYR A 600 -3.48 -1.08 27.30
C TYR A 600 -4.90 -0.92 27.83
N PHE A 601 -5.05 -0.60 29.12
CA PHE A 601 -6.34 -0.33 29.74
C PHE A 601 -6.63 1.18 29.66
N ALA A 602 -7.67 1.55 28.92
CA ALA A 602 -8.09 2.94 28.73
C ALA A 602 -9.63 3.05 28.70
N PRO A 603 -10.34 2.78 29.81
CA PRO A 603 -11.80 2.67 29.79
C PRO A 603 -12.53 4.02 29.79
N VAL A 604 -11.86 5.15 30.05
CA VAL A 604 -12.48 6.45 30.34
C VAL A 604 -11.95 7.57 29.44
N PHE A 605 -12.66 8.70 29.42
CA PHE A 605 -12.33 9.85 28.57
C PHE A 605 -11.01 10.57 28.93
N ASP A 606 -10.70 10.71 30.22
CA ASP A 606 -9.42 11.29 30.61
C ASP A 606 -8.35 10.20 30.77
N THR A 607 -7.13 10.57 31.15
CA THR A 607 -6.06 9.59 31.34
C THR A 607 -6.04 8.97 32.74
N SER A 608 -7.06 9.22 33.57
CA SER A 608 -7.11 8.71 34.94
C SER A 608 -7.31 7.19 34.91
N GLY A 609 -6.45 6.47 35.64
CA GLY A 609 -6.48 5.00 35.64
C GLY A 609 -5.98 4.33 34.35
N HIS A 610 -5.64 5.09 33.30
CA HIS A 610 -5.03 4.53 32.09
C HIS A 610 -3.70 3.86 32.43
N LYS A 611 -3.52 2.62 31.99
CA LYS A 611 -2.35 1.83 32.37
C LYS A 611 -2.09 0.69 31.40
N VAL A 612 -0.82 0.46 31.10
CA VAL A 612 -0.39 -0.76 30.41
C VAL A 612 -0.14 -1.86 31.44
N VAL A 613 -0.91 -2.94 31.34
CA VAL A 613 -0.67 -4.18 32.10
C VAL A 613 0.34 -5.01 31.31
N ARG A 614 1.42 -5.43 31.99
CA ARG A 614 2.51 -6.22 31.41
C ARG A 614 2.63 -7.56 32.09
N GLY A 615 2.58 -8.63 31.32
CA GLY A 615 2.73 -10.00 31.78
C GLY A 615 4.19 -10.47 31.73
N LYS A 616 4.40 -11.67 32.28
CA LYS A 616 5.67 -12.41 32.17
C LYS A 616 5.68 -13.32 30.95
N ASP A 617 4.51 -13.69 30.42
CA ASP A 617 4.42 -14.45 29.18
C ASP A 617 4.99 -13.62 28.02
N GLU A 618 5.84 -14.27 27.21
CA GLU A 618 6.31 -13.71 25.95
C GLU A 618 5.66 -14.45 24.78
N TYR A 619 5.48 -13.74 23.68
CA TYR A 619 4.87 -14.24 22.46
C TYR A 619 5.80 -14.01 21.27
N TYR A 620 5.78 -14.94 20.31
CA TYR A 620 6.28 -14.70 18.98
C TYR A 620 5.12 -14.29 18.08
N GLU A 621 5.31 -13.22 17.32
CA GLU A 621 4.49 -12.95 16.15
C GLU A 621 4.93 -13.85 15.01
N ILE A 622 3.96 -14.40 14.27
CA ILE A 622 4.19 -15.29 13.15
C ILE A 622 3.32 -14.93 11.95
N GLN A 623 3.81 -15.19 10.74
CA GLN A 623 2.95 -15.24 9.55
C GLN A 623 2.10 -16.51 9.62
N PHE A 624 0.78 -16.39 9.80
CA PHE A 624 -0.10 -17.53 9.99
C PHE A 624 -1.39 -17.38 9.18
N GLY A 625 -1.44 -18.07 8.04
CA GLY A 625 -2.46 -17.81 7.03
C GLY A 625 -2.14 -16.54 6.24
N HIS A 626 -3.17 -15.80 5.83
CA HIS A 626 -3.00 -14.48 5.23
C HIS A 626 -2.56 -13.40 6.23
N ARG A 627 -2.75 -13.64 7.54
CA ARG A 627 -2.60 -12.66 8.61
C ARG A 627 -1.36 -12.93 9.47
N VAL A 628 -0.98 -11.97 10.30
CA VAL A 628 -0.10 -12.24 11.45
C VAL A 628 -0.90 -12.90 12.58
N ALA A 629 -0.23 -13.62 13.47
CA ALA A 629 -0.82 -14.16 14.70
C ALA A 629 0.26 -14.31 15.78
N PHE A 630 -0.14 -14.67 16.99
CA PHE A 630 0.75 -14.80 18.15
C PHE A 630 0.75 -16.22 18.72
N VAL A 631 1.92 -16.68 19.14
CA VAL A 631 2.10 -17.95 19.86
C VAL A 631 2.96 -17.74 21.10
N ARG A 632 2.65 -18.42 22.20
CA ARG A 632 3.44 -18.30 23.44
C ARG A 632 4.84 -18.86 23.23
N ALA A 633 5.87 -18.09 23.56
CA ALA A 633 7.27 -18.50 23.46
C ALA A 633 7.57 -19.73 24.34
N ALA A 634 6.80 -19.95 25.41
CA ALA A 634 6.91 -21.12 26.27
C ALA A 634 6.58 -22.45 25.55
N ASP A 635 5.81 -22.41 24.47
CA ASP A 635 5.27 -23.62 23.80
C ASP A 635 6.04 -24.00 22.53
N VAL A 636 6.91 -23.10 22.03
CA VAL A 636 7.62 -23.25 20.75
C VAL A 636 9.13 -23.12 20.93
N GLU A 637 9.88 -23.70 20.00
CA GLU A 637 11.32 -23.47 19.87
C GLU A 637 11.60 -22.64 18.62
N VAL A 638 12.60 -21.77 18.71
CA VAL A 638 13.07 -20.93 17.61
C VAL A 638 14.24 -21.60 16.93
N LYS A 639 14.25 -21.60 15.60
CA LYS A 639 15.37 -22.12 14.81
C LYS A 639 15.58 -21.31 13.54
N SER A 640 16.72 -21.54 12.90
CA SER A 640 16.92 -21.07 11.53
C SER A 640 16.02 -21.88 10.59
N SER A 641 15.49 -21.23 9.56
CA SER A 641 14.80 -21.92 8.46
C SER A 641 15.77 -22.73 7.58
N ARG A 642 17.07 -22.45 7.65
CA ARG A 642 18.09 -23.27 7.00
C ARG A 642 18.30 -24.52 7.86
N GLY A 643 18.05 -25.68 7.25
CA GLY A 643 18.14 -26.99 7.90
C GLY A 643 19.49 -27.27 8.54
#